data_AF-U1QG39-F1
#
_entry.id   AF-U1QG39-F1
#
_cell.length_a   1.000
_cell.length_b   1.000
_cell.length_c   1.000
_cell.angle_alpha   90.00
_cell.angle_beta   90.00
_cell.angle_gamma   90.00
#
_symmetry.space_group_name_H-M   'P 1'
#
loop_
_entity.id
_entity.type
_entity.pdbx_description
1 polymer ?
#
loop_
_entity_poly.entity_id
_entity_poly.type
_entity_poly.pdbx_seq_one_letter_code
_entity_poly.pdbx_strand_id
1 'polypeptide(L)'
;MATSELSVSRARTQLYDVINSASSFEEVANKLLKLGERYLDADNAYVNLINKEVGYCEIAASTFKPDAAFSTGTAPEYDETYCRHTMESAEPVALHDAPAQGWESDPAYDAHGLDTYLGTRLTEEDEPYGTVCFVGEEARDEAFSEDEILFVELISQVLARELDRENHQAELQRHNNLVNIINRVLRHNIRNDMSVIRGRATLMADQLQDDPHGPIVLDKIDELIELSEKARGLEEVVGNERKRSQIDVVALVDHVADGIEAKFPNATVAREGDSTAIAAVSPTFERAIKELLENAAKHSGETPSICVTVSADKDAIEVEIDDNGPGLSEQEQEVLSSGVETPLIHGSGLGLWLAHWVVSSHGGQIESRVAETGTTMQVRVPRSAPESQSKDLLDVQRARDQYQAAFEGAFDAVYILNDEARIVKANPSAADLYGLDLSELRGRSIMEFLPERYDSDAVQSFLQENDTDPGTVTIVTAAGVEREIEISSAANIVPGQHLITARDVTERVEQQQALEETTQRLQAIVETCPDPILALDDEGVIQLWNEAAEDLFGYRSDEAVGNSILSLDIREDGQESQFVECFQQALAGDQFRNLEVERQTKAGETVHLSISTAPLRDETGSITGVMALSRDITDQKRREAELERYETVLQTTNDSAWVFDGTKRLTFVNDTFLNQVPQSREDVIGTPLSEFTDLFTDRETFQEWDKLVEDVVSGSTTEGEMDVDVTLANGPAVLNLRVTQLPNSPGAVVVARDISERTRREQELESLKQRYETLIEAAPNPVFVADYETGEILKTNAKAEALLDKPKEEIVGQHQGTLHPADKRELYAEFFEAEASADEPLRQLPDGSPIHVVSSTGEQIPVEINADTVELDSGRVTMGIFRELSAEEISADS
;
A
#
# COMPACT_ATOMS: atom_id res chain seq x y z
N MET A 1 -5.26 89.71 22.46
CA MET A 1 -3.83 90.06 22.63
C MET A 1 -3.25 90.03 21.23
N ALA A 2 -2.65 91.14 20.78
CA ALA A 2 -2.20 91.34 19.40
C ALA A 2 -1.18 90.26 18.98
N THR A 3 -1.52 89.51 17.93
CA THR A 3 -0.61 88.63 17.18
C THR A 3 0.45 89.51 16.53
N SER A 4 1.69 89.44 17.01
CA SER A 4 2.80 90.10 16.34
C SER A 4 3.15 89.29 15.10
N GLU A 5 2.99 89.86 13.91
CA GLU A 5 3.48 89.31 12.64
C GLU A 5 4.92 88.78 12.82
N LEU A 6 5.11 87.50 12.52
CA LEU A 6 6.42 86.85 12.57
C LEU A 6 7.26 87.36 11.40
N SER A 7 8.28 88.18 11.68
CA SER A 7 9.20 88.63 10.61
C SER A 7 9.89 87.44 9.93
N VAL A 8 10.09 87.51 8.60
CA VAL A 8 10.75 86.50 7.75
C VAL A 8 12.05 85.92 8.36
N SER A 9 12.92 86.80 8.89
CA SER A 9 14.20 86.40 9.51
C SER A 9 14.01 85.47 10.72
N ARG A 10 13.00 85.77 11.56
CA ARG A 10 12.70 84.99 12.77
C ARG A 10 12.03 83.66 12.44
N ALA A 11 11.18 83.62 11.41
CA ALA A 11 10.57 82.39 10.91
C ALA A 11 11.65 81.43 10.35
N ARG A 12 12.60 81.94 9.56
CA ARG A 12 13.74 81.16 9.05
C ARG A 12 14.63 80.60 10.16
N THR A 13 14.93 81.37 11.22
CA THR A 13 15.72 80.84 12.36
C THR A 13 14.99 79.70 13.07
N GLN A 14 13.67 79.85 13.33
CA GLN A 14 12.89 78.79 13.98
C GLN A 14 12.80 77.52 13.12
N LEU A 15 12.75 77.64 11.79
CA LEU A 15 12.78 76.51 10.86
C LEU A 15 14.08 75.69 11.02
N TYR A 16 15.24 76.35 11.12
CA TYR A 16 16.51 75.65 11.36
C TYR A 16 16.61 75.01 12.75
N ASP A 17 16.02 75.62 13.78
CA ASP A 17 15.99 75.05 15.13
C ASP A 17 15.13 73.76 15.18
N VAL A 18 14.03 73.70 14.40
CA VAL A 18 13.19 72.49 14.29
C VAL A 18 13.97 71.33 13.66
N ILE A 19 14.74 71.60 12.60
CA ILE A 19 15.57 70.59 11.92
C ILE A 19 16.59 69.95 12.88
N ASN A 20 17.16 70.73 13.80
CA ASN A 20 18.22 70.25 14.70
C ASN A 20 17.70 69.61 16.00
N SER A 21 16.39 69.60 16.27
CA SER A 21 15.84 69.27 17.59
C SER A 21 14.82 68.13 17.64
N ALA A 22 14.54 67.46 16.51
CA ALA A 22 13.44 66.52 16.41
C ALA A 22 13.87 65.06 16.18
N SER A 23 12.99 64.13 16.55
CA SER A 23 13.23 62.68 16.60
C SER A 23 12.49 61.89 15.51
N SER A 24 11.31 62.35 15.06
CA SER A 24 10.46 61.69 14.07
C SER A 24 9.85 62.67 13.05
N PHE A 25 9.44 62.17 11.87
CA PHE A 25 8.81 62.98 10.83
C PHE A 25 7.55 63.70 11.33
N GLU A 26 6.67 63.00 12.04
CA GLU A 26 5.43 63.58 12.55
C GLU A 26 5.69 64.77 13.50
N GLU A 27 6.74 64.68 14.34
CA GLU A 27 7.14 65.80 15.21
C GLU A 27 7.67 67.00 14.41
N VAL A 28 8.47 66.74 13.37
CA VAL A 28 8.99 67.78 12.47
C VAL A 28 7.86 68.44 11.70
N ALA A 29 7.00 67.64 11.07
CA ALA A 29 5.86 68.07 10.28
C ALA A 29 4.92 68.96 11.10
N ASN A 30 4.49 68.50 12.28
CA ASN A 30 3.60 69.30 13.13
C ASN A 30 4.23 70.62 13.60
N LYS A 31 5.54 70.66 13.87
CA LYS A 31 6.24 71.90 14.25
C LYS A 31 6.35 72.86 13.06
N LEU A 32 6.64 72.36 11.86
CA LEU A 32 6.76 73.17 10.65
C LEU A 32 5.41 73.69 10.16
N LEU A 33 4.35 72.87 10.20
CA LEU A 33 2.99 73.30 9.87
C LEU A 33 2.54 74.45 10.79
N LYS A 34 2.69 74.31 12.12
CA LYS A 34 2.39 75.39 13.09
C LYS A 34 3.27 76.63 12.95
N LEU A 35 4.47 76.48 12.39
CA LEU A 35 5.34 77.62 12.07
C LEU A 35 4.81 78.35 10.83
N GLY A 36 4.40 77.59 9.81
CA GLY A 36 3.77 78.10 8.59
C GLY A 36 2.45 78.82 8.86
N GLU A 37 1.54 78.25 9.66
CA GLU A 37 0.28 78.90 10.04
C GLU A 37 0.48 80.29 10.64
N ARG A 38 1.42 80.41 11.60
CA ARG A 38 1.70 81.69 12.28
C ARG A 38 2.40 82.71 11.38
N TYR A 39 3.11 82.26 10.36
CA TYR A 39 3.81 83.14 9.43
C TYR A 39 2.89 83.60 8.31
N LEU A 40 2.06 82.69 7.79
CA LEU A 40 1.12 82.93 6.70
C LEU A 40 -0.21 83.50 7.20
N ASP A 41 -0.50 83.48 8.49
CA ASP A 41 -1.83 83.78 9.05
C ASP A 41 -2.93 82.88 8.43
N ALA A 42 -2.65 81.57 8.38
CA ALA A 42 -3.58 80.56 7.89
C ALA A 42 -4.32 79.88 9.05
N ASP A 43 -5.55 79.43 8.81
CA ASP A 43 -6.37 78.80 9.86
C ASP A 43 -5.89 77.39 10.20
N ASN A 44 -5.54 76.60 9.18
CA ASN A 44 -5.07 75.24 9.33
C ASN A 44 -4.02 74.87 8.26
N ALA A 45 -3.30 73.78 8.48
CA ALA A 45 -2.29 73.27 7.57
C ALA A 45 -2.17 71.74 7.67
N TYR A 46 -1.80 71.10 6.57
CA TYR A 46 -1.67 69.64 6.50
C TYR A 46 -0.66 69.18 5.44
N VAL A 47 -0.10 68.00 5.68
CA VAL A 47 0.72 67.25 4.72
C VAL A 47 -0.10 66.07 4.23
N ASN A 48 -0.24 65.96 2.92
CA ASN A 48 -1.00 64.91 2.26
C ASN A 48 -0.06 64.06 1.41
N LEU A 49 -0.04 62.74 1.65
CA LEU A 49 0.71 61.77 0.85
C LEU A 49 -0.24 61.11 -0.15
N ILE A 50 0.13 61.11 -1.42
CA ILE A 50 -0.75 60.75 -2.53
C ILE A 50 -0.05 59.71 -3.41
N ASN A 51 -0.62 58.50 -3.46
CA ASN A 51 -0.20 57.46 -4.38
C ASN A 51 -1.16 57.39 -5.59
N LYS A 52 -0.70 57.92 -6.73
CA LYS A 52 -1.49 58.00 -7.98
C LYS A 52 -1.77 56.65 -8.63
N GLU A 53 -0.95 55.61 -8.37
CA GLU A 53 -1.12 54.30 -9.00
C GLU A 53 -2.25 53.49 -8.35
N VAL A 54 -2.44 53.65 -7.04
CA VAL A 54 -3.44 52.90 -6.25
C VAL A 54 -4.66 53.75 -5.87
N GLY A 55 -4.64 55.05 -6.19
CA GLY A 55 -5.73 55.98 -5.87
C GLY A 55 -5.88 56.24 -4.37
N TYR A 56 -4.78 56.17 -3.62
CA TYR A 56 -4.76 56.29 -2.16
C TYR A 56 -4.18 57.65 -1.72
N CYS A 57 -4.84 58.30 -0.77
CA CYS A 57 -4.52 59.63 -0.27
C CYS A 57 -4.62 59.62 1.25
N GLU A 58 -3.60 60.08 1.97
CA GLU A 58 -3.59 60.07 3.44
C GLU A 58 -2.94 61.34 4.02
N ILE A 59 -3.58 61.90 5.04
CA ILE A 59 -3.03 63.02 5.80
C ILE A 59 -1.98 62.52 6.79
N ALA A 60 -0.70 62.70 6.44
CA ALA A 60 0.43 62.28 7.25
C ALA A 60 0.71 63.19 8.45
N ALA A 61 0.34 64.47 8.37
CA ALA A 61 0.41 65.41 9.48
C ALA A 61 -0.60 66.54 9.30
N SER A 62 -1.15 67.05 10.40
CA SER A 62 -2.18 68.07 10.36
C SER A 62 -2.24 68.89 11.64
N THR A 63 -2.63 70.14 11.49
CA THR A 63 -2.94 71.05 12.61
C THR A 63 -4.43 71.18 12.89
N PHE A 64 -5.28 70.55 12.07
CA PHE A 64 -6.72 70.47 12.30
C PHE A 64 -7.04 69.79 13.64
N LYS A 65 -8.23 70.10 14.17
CA LYS A 65 -8.75 69.37 15.35
C LYS A 65 -8.90 67.88 15.03
N PRO A 66 -8.74 66.97 16.01
CA PRO A 66 -8.70 65.51 15.80
C PRO A 66 -9.89 64.89 15.03
N ASP A 67 -11.04 65.56 14.93
CA ASP A 67 -12.25 65.05 14.28
C ASP A 67 -12.62 65.77 12.96
N ALA A 68 -11.73 66.58 12.39
CA ALA A 68 -11.97 67.29 11.13
C ALA A 68 -11.65 66.42 9.91
N ALA A 69 -12.18 66.79 8.74
CA ALA A 69 -12.00 66.06 7.47
C ALA A 69 -10.53 65.92 7.03
N PHE A 70 -9.64 66.76 7.55
CA PHE A 70 -8.21 66.78 7.26
C PHE A 70 -7.34 66.48 8.50
N SER A 71 -7.83 65.73 9.49
CA SER A 71 -7.01 65.35 10.65
C SER A 71 -6.00 64.24 10.30
N THR A 72 -4.90 64.13 11.06
CA THR A 72 -3.87 63.11 10.82
C THR A 72 -4.46 61.70 10.77
N GLY A 73 -4.09 60.90 9.76
CA GLY A 73 -4.58 59.54 9.53
C GLY A 73 -5.93 59.46 8.81
N THR A 74 -6.51 60.59 8.40
CA THR A 74 -7.70 60.61 7.53
C THR A 74 -7.32 60.53 6.05
N ALA A 75 -8.24 60.01 5.24
CA ALA A 75 -8.08 59.86 3.80
C ALA A 75 -9.20 60.63 3.07
N PRO A 76 -9.06 61.96 2.88
CA PRO A 76 -10.06 62.75 2.16
C PRO A 76 -10.14 62.32 0.69
N GLU A 77 -11.33 62.47 0.09
CA GLU A 77 -11.54 62.09 -1.31
C GLU A 77 -10.72 63.01 -2.23
N TYR A 78 -9.73 62.45 -2.93
CA TYR A 78 -8.74 63.22 -3.68
C TYR A 78 -9.36 64.22 -4.67
N ASP A 79 -10.45 63.83 -5.34
CA ASP A 79 -11.17 64.66 -6.31
C ASP A 79 -11.92 65.85 -5.69
N GLU A 80 -12.16 65.80 -4.38
CA GLU A 80 -12.77 66.87 -3.58
C GLU A 80 -11.72 67.76 -2.88
N THR A 81 -10.44 67.69 -3.28
CA THR A 81 -9.38 68.51 -2.65
C THR A 81 -8.63 69.40 -3.65
N TYR A 82 -8.20 70.58 -3.19
CA TYR A 82 -7.30 71.45 -3.97
C TYR A 82 -5.92 70.82 -4.20
N CYS A 83 -5.55 69.77 -3.43
CA CYS A 83 -4.33 69.00 -3.64
C CYS A 83 -4.22 68.45 -5.07
N ARG A 84 -5.34 68.16 -5.74
CA ARG A 84 -5.36 67.74 -7.15
C ARG A 84 -4.64 68.74 -8.05
N HIS A 85 -4.97 70.01 -7.91
CA HIS A 85 -4.39 71.08 -8.71
C HIS A 85 -2.92 71.33 -8.36
N THR A 86 -2.58 71.23 -7.07
CA THR A 86 -1.18 71.33 -6.63
C THR A 86 -0.32 70.18 -7.18
N MET A 87 -0.86 68.97 -7.29
CA MET A 87 -0.15 67.83 -7.88
C MET A 87 0.04 67.94 -9.40
N GLU A 88 -0.76 68.75 -10.09
CA GLU A 88 -0.68 68.99 -11.54
C GLU A 88 0.15 70.24 -11.89
N SER A 89 0.29 71.18 -10.96
CA SER A 89 1.04 72.42 -11.14
C SER A 89 2.53 72.24 -10.85
N ALA A 90 3.40 72.83 -11.68
CA ALA A 90 4.84 72.86 -11.41
C ALA A 90 5.22 73.86 -10.29
N GLU A 91 4.45 74.96 -10.19
CA GLU A 91 4.61 76.05 -9.24
C GLU A 91 3.59 75.92 -8.10
N PRO A 92 3.85 76.49 -6.90
CA PRO A 92 2.88 76.52 -5.82
C PRO A 92 1.55 77.17 -6.24
N VAL A 93 0.43 76.57 -5.81
CA VAL A 93 -0.91 77.07 -6.07
C VAL A 93 -1.31 77.98 -4.92
N ALA A 94 -1.53 79.27 -5.22
CA ALA A 94 -1.83 80.30 -4.23
C ALA A 94 -3.17 81.00 -4.53
N LEU A 95 -4.17 80.76 -3.67
CA LEU A 95 -5.50 81.35 -3.69
C LEU A 95 -5.70 82.18 -2.42
N HIS A 96 -5.81 83.49 -2.57
CA HIS A 96 -6.13 84.43 -1.49
C HIS A 96 -7.63 84.72 -1.41
N ASP A 97 -8.37 84.49 -2.51
CA ASP A 97 -9.83 84.55 -2.58
C ASP A 97 -10.29 83.58 -3.69
N ALA A 98 -10.62 82.34 -3.32
CA ALA A 98 -10.97 81.28 -4.27
C ALA A 98 -12.18 81.64 -5.16
N PRO A 99 -13.30 82.18 -4.63
CA PRO A 99 -14.40 82.66 -5.47
C PRO A 99 -14.00 83.76 -6.45
N ALA A 100 -13.29 84.81 -5.99
CA ALA A 100 -12.90 85.91 -6.87
C ALA A 100 -11.85 85.50 -7.91
N GLN A 101 -11.06 84.46 -7.62
CA GLN A 101 -10.09 83.87 -8.53
C GLN A 101 -10.70 82.82 -9.47
N GLY A 102 -12.02 82.58 -9.42
CA GLY A 102 -12.77 81.73 -10.35
C GLY A 102 -12.88 80.26 -9.97
N TRP A 103 -12.68 79.93 -8.68
CA TRP A 103 -12.70 78.57 -8.15
C TRP A 103 -14.01 78.24 -7.39
N GLU A 104 -15.01 79.11 -7.49
CA GLU A 104 -16.33 78.94 -6.84
C GLU A 104 -17.07 77.66 -7.25
N SER A 105 -16.74 77.07 -8.39
CA SER A 105 -17.33 75.84 -8.91
C SER A 105 -16.38 74.64 -8.88
N ASP A 106 -15.23 74.76 -8.19
CA ASP A 106 -14.33 73.63 -8.02
C ASP A 106 -14.92 72.66 -6.99
N PRO A 107 -14.91 71.33 -7.25
CA PRO A 107 -15.40 70.34 -6.30
C PRO A 107 -14.81 70.47 -4.88
N ALA A 108 -13.57 70.94 -4.76
CA ALA A 108 -12.95 71.17 -3.46
C ALA A 108 -13.52 72.38 -2.70
N TYR A 109 -13.94 73.42 -3.43
CA TYR A 109 -14.65 74.55 -2.83
C TYR A 109 -16.05 74.14 -2.37
N ASP A 110 -16.78 73.39 -3.20
CA ASP A 110 -18.12 72.88 -2.87
C ASP A 110 -18.11 71.95 -1.65
N ALA A 111 -17.08 71.11 -1.52
CA ALA A 111 -16.96 70.13 -0.44
C ALA A 111 -16.48 70.74 0.89
N HIS A 112 -15.56 71.71 0.85
CA HIS A 112 -14.84 72.17 2.04
C HIS A 112 -14.94 73.66 2.34
N GLY A 113 -15.42 74.49 1.41
CA GLY A 113 -15.66 75.92 1.64
C GLY A 113 -14.40 76.72 2.00
N LEU A 114 -13.24 76.32 1.47
CA LEU A 114 -11.96 76.96 1.76
C LEU A 114 -11.72 78.12 0.79
N ASP A 115 -11.84 79.34 1.30
CA ASP A 115 -11.64 80.59 0.55
C ASP A 115 -10.15 80.86 0.28
N THR A 116 -9.24 80.39 1.15
CA THR A 116 -7.80 80.55 0.97
C THR A 116 -7.07 79.20 0.93
N TYR A 117 -6.09 79.11 0.02
CA TYR A 117 -5.29 77.91 -0.18
C TYR A 117 -3.89 78.28 -0.66
N LEU A 118 -2.85 77.80 0.02
CA LEU A 118 -1.47 77.82 -0.45
C LEU A 118 -0.91 76.40 -0.38
N GLY A 119 -0.77 75.77 -1.54
CA GLY A 119 -0.28 74.41 -1.69
C GLY A 119 1.03 74.35 -2.48
N THR A 120 1.97 73.53 -2.03
CA THR A 120 3.15 73.16 -2.83
C THR A 120 3.33 71.65 -2.86
N ARG A 121 4.06 71.15 -3.87
CA ARG A 121 4.34 69.73 -4.05
C ARG A 121 5.43 69.28 -3.09
N LEU A 122 5.27 68.08 -2.57
CA LEU A 122 6.30 67.30 -1.90
C LEU A 122 6.95 66.40 -2.96
N THR A 123 8.23 66.61 -3.25
CA THR A 123 8.94 65.97 -4.36
C THR A 123 10.20 65.24 -3.91
N GLU A 124 10.45 64.08 -4.47
CA GLU A 124 11.70 63.30 -4.37
C GLU A 124 12.25 63.12 -5.79
N GLU A 125 13.52 63.45 -6.03
CA GLU A 125 14.15 63.38 -7.36
C GLU A 125 13.31 63.94 -8.53
N ASP A 126 12.58 65.04 -8.29
CA ASP A 126 11.63 65.72 -9.20
C ASP A 126 10.28 65.02 -9.45
N GLU A 127 9.98 63.88 -8.79
CA GLU A 127 8.67 63.24 -8.81
C GLU A 127 7.79 63.65 -7.60
N PRO A 128 6.56 64.17 -7.83
CA PRO A 128 5.66 64.56 -6.75
C PRO A 128 4.88 63.37 -6.21
N TYR A 129 4.98 63.13 -4.90
CA TYR A 129 4.27 62.05 -4.20
C TYR A 129 3.39 62.56 -3.06
N GLY A 130 3.25 63.88 -2.92
CA GLY A 130 2.38 64.50 -1.92
C GLY A 130 2.30 66.02 -2.05
N THR A 131 1.58 66.65 -1.12
CA THR A 131 1.43 68.11 -1.05
C THR A 131 1.53 68.61 0.38
N VAL A 132 2.10 69.80 0.56
CA VAL A 132 2.02 70.57 1.81
C VAL A 132 1.06 71.73 1.57
N CYS A 133 0.01 71.82 2.38
CA CYS A 133 -1.09 72.75 2.17
C CYS A 133 -1.36 73.60 3.41
N PHE A 134 -1.62 74.88 3.18
CA PHE A 134 -2.09 75.85 4.17
C PHE A 134 -3.44 76.39 3.69
N VAL A 135 -4.43 76.43 4.57
CA VAL A 135 -5.83 76.70 4.21
C VAL A 135 -6.50 77.62 5.20
N GLY A 136 -7.52 78.35 4.72
CA GLY A 136 -8.38 79.16 5.56
C GLY A 136 -9.81 79.24 5.03
N GLU A 137 -10.75 79.44 5.95
CA GLU A 137 -12.19 79.54 5.69
C GLU A 137 -12.59 80.94 5.22
N GLU A 138 -11.76 81.96 5.45
CA GLU A 138 -12.01 83.35 5.05
C GLU A 138 -11.02 83.80 3.96
N ALA A 139 -11.50 84.64 3.03
CA ALA A 139 -10.67 85.31 2.04
C ALA A 139 -9.69 86.32 2.68
N ARG A 140 -8.50 86.45 2.10
CA ARG A 140 -7.47 87.42 2.50
C ARG A 140 -7.63 88.73 1.73
N ASP A 141 -7.37 89.85 2.43
CA ASP A 141 -7.32 91.18 1.82
C ASP A 141 -6.15 91.36 0.83
N GLU A 142 -5.05 90.62 1.04
CA GLU A 142 -3.83 90.69 0.23
C GLU A 142 -3.44 89.31 -0.33
N ALA A 143 -2.93 89.30 -1.56
CA ALA A 143 -2.37 88.10 -2.17
C ALA A 143 -1.11 87.63 -1.44
N PHE A 144 -0.84 86.32 -1.44
CA PHE A 144 0.41 85.78 -0.89
C PHE A 144 1.62 86.40 -1.59
N SER A 145 2.56 86.90 -0.78
CA SER A 145 3.82 87.47 -1.22
C SER A 145 4.81 86.41 -1.69
N GLU A 146 5.81 86.81 -2.49
CA GLU A 146 6.88 85.91 -2.94
C GLU A 146 7.65 85.28 -1.75
N ASP A 147 7.87 86.05 -0.68
CA ASP A 147 8.52 85.55 0.54
C ASP A 147 7.68 84.51 1.29
N GLU A 148 6.35 84.58 1.21
CA GLU A 148 5.43 83.58 1.78
C GLU A 148 5.43 82.28 0.98
N ILE A 149 5.39 82.39 -0.36
CA ILE A 149 5.45 81.24 -1.27
C ILE A 149 6.79 80.49 -1.11
N LEU A 150 7.91 81.22 -1.14
CA LEU A 150 9.26 80.64 -0.95
C LEU A 150 9.42 79.96 0.42
N PHE A 151 8.74 80.48 1.45
CA PHE A 151 8.80 79.87 2.78
C PHE A 151 8.09 78.51 2.83
N VAL A 152 6.94 78.39 2.16
CA VAL A 152 6.21 77.12 2.04
C VAL A 152 6.99 76.10 1.22
N GLU A 153 7.64 76.52 0.13
CA GLU A 153 8.56 75.66 -0.63
C GLU A 153 9.72 75.15 0.24
N LEU A 154 10.30 76.00 1.09
CA LEU A 154 11.35 75.59 2.02
C LEU A 154 10.85 74.56 3.05
N ILE A 155 9.63 74.74 3.57
CA ILE A 155 8.98 73.74 4.44
C ILE A 155 8.85 72.41 3.70
N SER A 156 8.36 72.43 2.45
CA SER A 156 8.22 71.22 1.64
C SER A 156 9.55 70.51 1.42
N GLN A 157 10.62 71.23 1.09
CA GLN A 157 11.96 70.64 0.92
C GLN A 157 12.48 69.95 2.19
N VAL A 158 12.25 70.56 3.36
CA VAL A 158 12.65 69.97 4.63
C VAL A 158 11.85 68.72 4.95
N LEU A 159 10.53 68.76 4.71
CA LEU A 159 9.66 67.61 4.93
C LEU A 159 9.97 66.46 3.98
N ALA A 160 10.23 66.77 2.70
CA ALA A 160 10.61 65.76 1.71
C ALA A 160 11.89 65.03 2.11
N ARG A 161 12.91 65.78 2.57
CA ARG A 161 14.17 65.22 3.05
C ARG A 161 14.00 64.36 4.31
N GLU A 162 13.15 64.79 5.23
CA GLU A 162 12.95 64.05 6.48
C GLU A 162 12.15 62.77 6.26
N LEU A 163 11.18 62.80 5.35
CA LEU A 163 10.41 61.64 4.96
C LEU A 163 11.25 60.61 4.20
N ASP A 164 12.12 61.06 3.28
CA ASP A 164 13.12 60.22 2.61
C ASP A 164 14.03 59.53 3.64
N ARG A 165 14.53 60.27 4.64
CA ARG A 165 15.35 59.73 5.72
C ARG A 165 14.63 58.63 6.52
N GLU A 166 13.37 58.82 6.87
CA GLU A 166 12.58 57.84 7.63
C GLU A 166 12.18 56.62 6.79
N ASN A 167 11.78 56.83 5.53
CA ASN A 167 11.48 55.77 4.57
C ASN A 167 12.70 54.89 4.33
N HIS A 168 13.86 55.52 4.11
CA HIS A 168 15.12 54.81 3.96
C HIS A 168 15.43 54.01 5.23
N GLN A 169 15.33 54.61 6.42
CA GLN A 169 15.59 53.90 7.68
C GLN A 169 14.63 52.72 7.92
N ALA A 170 13.35 52.87 7.56
CA ALA A 170 12.37 51.79 7.61
C ALA A 170 12.66 50.68 6.60
N GLU A 171 13.05 51.04 5.37
CA GLU A 171 13.46 50.10 4.33
C GLU A 171 14.71 49.30 4.74
N LEU A 172 15.63 49.91 5.48
CA LEU A 172 16.83 49.26 6.00
C LEU A 172 16.52 48.29 7.14
N GLN A 173 15.61 48.66 8.05
CA GLN A 173 15.10 47.72 9.05
C GLN A 173 14.36 46.55 8.40
N ARG A 174 13.60 46.79 7.33
CA ARG A 174 12.93 45.75 6.53
C ARG A 174 13.93 44.79 5.89
N HIS A 175 14.98 45.31 5.24
CA HIS A 175 16.02 44.47 4.62
C HIS A 175 16.79 43.65 5.66
N ASN A 176 17.18 44.23 6.79
CA ASN A 176 17.88 43.50 7.85
C ASN A 176 17.03 42.37 8.48
N ASN A 177 15.74 42.62 8.73
CA ASN A 177 14.84 41.60 9.25
C ASN A 177 14.65 40.45 8.24
N LEU A 178 14.55 40.78 6.95
CA LEU A 178 14.35 39.80 5.88
C LEU A 178 15.61 38.95 5.64
N VAL A 179 16.82 39.54 5.71
CA VAL A 179 18.09 38.78 5.68
C VAL A 179 18.16 37.76 6.80
N ASN A 180 17.80 38.15 8.02
CA ASN A 180 17.81 37.25 9.17
C ASN A 180 16.81 36.08 9.02
N ILE A 181 15.64 36.34 8.43
CA ILE A 181 14.63 35.31 8.17
C ILE A 181 15.08 34.37 7.04
N ILE A 182 15.53 34.90 5.90
CA ILE A 182 16.00 34.11 4.76
C ILE A 182 17.19 33.23 5.16
N ASN A 183 18.16 33.80 5.88
CA ASN A 183 19.30 33.02 6.32
C ASN A 183 18.88 31.96 7.37
N ARG A 184 17.89 32.23 8.23
CA ARG A 184 17.35 31.22 9.15
C ARG A 184 16.68 30.07 8.39
N VAL A 185 15.89 30.36 7.36
CA VAL A 185 15.19 29.36 6.54
C VAL A 185 16.17 28.55 5.68
N LEU A 186 17.07 29.21 4.95
CA LEU A 186 18.10 28.54 4.13
C LEU A 186 18.96 27.60 4.97
N ARG A 187 19.36 28.03 6.17
CA ARG A 187 20.15 27.17 7.07
C ARG A 187 19.36 26.02 7.64
N HIS A 188 18.07 26.21 7.95
CA HIS A 188 17.21 25.12 8.39
C HIS A 188 17.12 24.05 7.30
N ASN A 189 16.92 24.46 6.05
CA ASN A 189 16.87 23.54 4.91
C ASN A 189 18.20 22.83 4.68
N ILE A 190 19.32 23.57 4.64
CA ILE A 190 20.66 22.98 4.51
C ILE A 190 20.94 22.01 5.66
N ARG A 191 20.62 22.36 6.91
CA ARG A 191 20.84 21.48 8.05
C ARG A 191 19.98 20.22 7.96
N ASN A 192 18.72 20.34 7.57
CA ASN A 192 17.82 19.20 7.45
C ASN A 192 18.28 18.26 6.33
N ASP A 193 18.58 18.81 5.16
CA ASP A 193 19.09 18.04 4.02
C ASP A 193 20.42 17.36 4.38
N MET A 194 21.35 18.07 5.04
CA MET A 194 22.62 17.49 5.52
C MET A 194 22.42 16.46 6.62
N SER A 195 21.42 16.60 7.49
CA SER A 195 21.11 15.61 8.53
C SER A 195 20.55 14.32 7.93
N VAL A 196 19.74 14.42 6.87
CA VAL A 196 19.25 13.27 6.11
C VAL A 196 20.39 12.57 5.36
N ILE A 197 21.24 13.34 4.66
CA ILE A 197 22.43 12.82 3.98
C ILE A 197 23.34 12.11 4.99
N ARG A 198 23.58 12.72 6.15
CA ARG A 198 24.34 12.12 7.24
C ARG A 198 23.74 10.79 7.69
N GLY A 199 22.43 10.74 7.96
CA GLY A 199 21.76 9.51 8.40
C GLY A 199 21.88 8.36 7.39
N ARG A 200 21.71 8.64 6.09
CA ARG A 200 21.90 7.65 5.03
C ARG A 200 23.36 7.23 4.89
N ALA A 201 24.30 8.18 4.95
CA ALA A 201 25.73 7.89 4.92
C ALA A 201 26.16 7.02 6.11
N THR A 202 25.58 7.22 7.30
CA THR A 202 25.81 6.37 8.47
C THR A 202 25.31 4.94 8.23
N LEU A 203 24.09 4.77 7.70
CA LEU A 203 23.57 3.44 7.36
C LEU A 203 24.42 2.72 6.31
N MET A 204 24.91 3.44 5.30
CA MET A 204 25.81 2.89 4.28
C MET A 204 27.17 2.50 4.87
N ALA A 205 27.74 3.33 5.76
CA ALA A 205 28.99 3.03 6.45
C ALA A 205 28.86 1.83 7.39
N ASP A 206 27.71 1.64 8.04
CA ASP A 206 27.43 0.48 8.91
C ASP A 206 27.25 -0.82 8.09
N GLN A 207 26.69 -0.74 6.88
CA GLN A 207 26.51 -1.89 5.98
C GLN A 207 27.80 -2.30 5.26
N LEU A 208 28.64 -1.32 4.91
CA LEU A 208 29.94 -1.53 4.27
C LEU A 208 31.03 -1.68 5.34
N GLN A 209 31.05 -2.82 6.04
CA GLN A 209 32.15 -3.13 6.96
C GLN A 209 33.50 -3.04 6.23
N ASP A 210 34.44 -2.25 6.78
CA ASP A 210 35.78 -1.93 6.27
C ASP A 210 35.91 -0.93 5.10
N ASP A 211 34.90 -0.09 4.81
CA ASP A 211 35.08 1.02 3.84
C ASP A 211 35.83 2.22 4.46
N PRO A 212 37.03 2.61 3.96
CA PRO A 212 37.77 3.77 4.45
C PRO A 212 37.14 5.11 4.08
N HIS A 213 36.16 5.14 3.15
CA HIS A 213 35.54 6.38 2.67
C HIS A 213 34.34 6.82 3.51
N GLY A 214 33.60 5.90 4.14
CA GLY A 214 32.47 6.20 5.03
C GLY A 214 32.78 7.23 6.12
N PRO A 215 33.84 7.06 6.93
CA PRO A 215 34.24 8.03 7.96
C PRO A 215 34.60 9.40 7.38
N ILE A 216 35.22 9.46 6.20
CA ILE A 216 35.62 10.71 5.53
C ILE A 216 34.39 11.50 5.07
N VAL A 217 33.38 10.81 4.53
CA VAL A 217 32.13 11.43 4.09
C VAL A 217 31.36 11.99 5.28
N LEU A 218 31.27 11.22 6.38
CA LEU A 218 30.60 11.68 7.60
C LEU A 218 31.29 12.90 8.21
N ASP A 219 32.63 12.90 8.28
CA ASP A 219 33.42 14.03 8.78
C ASP A 219 33.20 15.31 7.94
N LYS A 220 33.12 15.18 6.61
CA LYS A 220 32.81 16.32 5.73
C LYS A 220 31.39 16.84 5.88
N ILE A 221 30.42 15.98 6.16
CA ILE A 221 29.05 16.40 6.43
C ILE A 221 28.96 17.14 7.78
N ASP A 222 29.63 16.62 8.81
CA ASP A 222 29.69 17.27 10.13
C ASP A 222 30.42 18.63 10.06
N GLU A 223 31.48 18.76 9.27
CA GLU A 223 32.13 20.05 8.99
C GLU A 223 31.17 21.08 8.36
N LEU A 224 30.33 20.66 7.40
CA LEU A 224 29.34 21.54 6.76
C LEU A 224 28.21 21.93 7.72
N ILE A 225 27.79 21.02 8.59
CA ILE A 225 26.83 21.33 9.65
C ILE A 225 27.44 22.36 10.63
N GLU A 226 28.68 22.14 11.09
CA GLU A 226 29.38 23.08 11.99
C GLU A 226 29.57 24.46 11.34
N LEU A 227 29.89 24.51 10.05
CA LEU A 227 30.01 25.77 9.29
C LEU A 227 28.67 26.53 9.25
N SER A 228 27.56 25.83 9.02
CA SER A 228 26.21 26.40 9.08
C SER A 228 25.87 26.92 10.48
N GLU A 229 26.29 26.23 11.55
CA GLU A 229 26.10 26.70 12.93
C GLU A 229 26.95 27.93 13.27
N LYS A 230 28.20 28.00 12.80
CA LYS A 230 29.08 29.17 13.00
C LYS A 230 28.54 30.41 12.29
N ALA A 231 27.96 30.25 11.10
CA ALA A 231 27.27 31.32 10.39
C ALA A 231 26.10 31.93 11.19
N ARG A 232 25.36 31.13 11.99
CA ARG A 232 24.32 31.62 12.92
C ARG A 232 24.90 32.56 13.98
N GLY A 233 26.09 32.26 14.50
CA GLY A 233 26.76 33.11 15.48
C GLY A 233 27.14 34.48 14.92
N LEU A 234 27.33 34.59 13.60
CA LEU A 234 27.69 35.83 12.92
C LEU A 234 26.54 36.83 12.85
N GLU A 235 25.32 36.36 12.62
CA GLU A 235 24.12 37.20 12.60
C GLU A 235 23.72 37.72 13.98
N GLU A 236 23.96 36.96 15.05
CA GLU A 236 23.76 37.46 16.42
C GLU A 236 24.70 38.64 16.74
N VAL A 237 25.83 38.74 16.04
CA VAL A 237 26.80 39.85 16.15
C VAL A 237 26.42 41.03 15.27
N VAL A 238 25.95 40.77 14.03
CA VAL A 238 25.61 41.81 13.05
C VAL A 238 24.22 42.43 13.29
N GLY A 239 23.23 41.62 13.70
CA GLY A 239 21.83 42.05 13.81
C GLY A 239 21.41 42.62 15.17
N ASN A 240 22.26 42.53 16.20
CA ASN A 240 21.88 42.88 17.56
C ASN A 240 22.72 44.07 18.08
N GLU A 241 22.15 45.28 18.01
CA GLU A 241 22.60 46.42 18.81
C GLU A 241 22.33 46.16 20.30
N ARG A 242 23.01 45.18 20.90
CA ARG A 242 22.99 45.05 22.36
C ARG A 242 23.78 46.21 22.94
N LYS A 243 23.10 47.04 23.74
CA LYS A 243 23.72 48.15 24.49
C LYS A 243 24.97 47.64 25.20
N ARG A 244 26.13 48.25 24.87
CA ARG A 244 27.40 47.97 25.55
C ARG A 244 27.21 48.19 27.05
N SER A 245 27.64 47.22 27.85
CA SER A 245 27.59 47.26 29.31
C SER A 245 29.00 47.27 29.87
N GLN A 246 29.16 47.69 31.12
CA GLN A 246 30.44 47.59 31.83
C GLN A 246 30.64 46.10 32.18
N ILE A 247 31.53 45.41 31.46
CA ILE A 247 31.85 44.00 31.66
C ILE A 247 33.28 43.89 32.19
N ASP A 248 33.47 43.03 33.19
CA ASP A 248 34.81 42.65 33.65
C ASP A 248 35.39 41.58 32.71
N VAL A 249 36.35 41.99 31.90
CA VAL A 249 36.98 41.16 30.87
C VAL A 249 37.78 40.01 31.50
N VAL A 250 38.33 40.19 32.70
CA VAL A 250 39.05 39.11 33.42
C VAL A 250 38.10 37.97 33.75
N ALA A 251 36.95 38.28 34.36
CA ALA A 251 35.93 37.28 34.69
C ALA A 251 35.33 36.60 33.44
N LEU A 252 35.22 37.33 32.33
CA LEU A 252 34.78 36.79 31.04
C LEU A 252 35.81 35.80 30.47
N VAL A 253 37.09 36.17 30.47
CA VAL A 253 38.18 35.30 29.99
C VAL A 253 38.27 34.04 30.85
N ASP A 254 38.16 34.17 32.17
CA ASP A 254 38.13 33.02 33.09
C ASP A 254 36.98 32.06 32.76
N HIS A 255 35.78 32.58 32.54
CA HIS A 255 34.61 31.77 32.18
C HIS A 255 34.82 31.01 30.87
N VAL A 256 35.35 31.68 29.85
CA VAL A 256 35.63 31.07 28.56
C VAL A 256 36.72 30.01 28.70
N ALA A 257 37.81 30.31 29.40
CA ALA A 257 38.92 29.39 29.63
C ALA A 257 38.47 28.10 30.33
N ASP A 258 37.64 28.20 31.38
CA ASP A 258 37.04 27.03 32.05
C ASP A 258 36.25 26.15 31.06
N GLY A 259 35.51 26.77 30.14
CA GLY A 259 34.75 26.08 29.11
C GLY A 259 35.64 25.35 28.09
N ILE A 260 36.80 25.92 27.75
CA ILE A 260 37.79 25.30 26.85
C ILE A 260 38.44 24.08 27.51
N GLU A 261 38.86 24.20 28.77
CA GLU A 261 39.46 23.07 29.51
C GLU A 261 38.46 21.92 29.70
N ALA A 262 37.17 22.22 29.86
CA ALA A 262 36.12 21.20 29.89
C ALA A 262 35.91 20.50 28.52
N LYS A 263 36.03 21.24 27.41
CA LYS A 263 35.81 20.74 26.04
C LYS A 263 37.03 20.00 25.49
N PHE A 264 38.25 20.39 25.90
CA PHE A 264 39.52 19.82 25.47
C PHE A 264 40.32 19.33 26.68
N PRO A 265 40.11 18.09 27.16
CA PRO A 265 40.71 17.60 28.40
C PRO A 265 42.24 17.53 28.41
N ASN A 266 42.87 17.57 27.22
CA ASN A 266 44.32 17.55 27.05
C ASN A 266 44.95 18.95 26.93
N ALA A 267 44.12 20.00 26.87
CA ALA A 267 44.57 21.38 26.82
C ALA A 267 44.76 21.94 28.24
N THR A 268 45.81 22.76 28.44
CA THR A 268 46.02 23.51 29.69
C THR A 268 45.94 25.00 29.40
N VAL A 269 45.11 25.75 30.15
CA VAL A 269 44.93 27.19 29.96
C VAL A 269 45.41 27.95 31.21
N ALA A 270 46.62 28.50 31.15
CA ALA A 270 47.17 29.38 32.16
C ALA A 270 46.58 30.81 32.05
N ARG A 271 46.39 31.48 33.19
CA ARG A 271 45.72 32.79 33.28
C ARG A 271 46.61 33.74 34.08
N GLU A 272 47.04 34.83 33.44
CA GLU A 272 47.98 35.80 34.01
C GLU A 272 47.47 37.24 33.82
N GLY A 273 48.05 38.19 34.58
CA GLY A 273 47.75 39.61 34.44
C GLY A 273 46.95 40.23 35.60
N ASP A 274 46.14 41.24 35.27
CA ASP A 274 45.37 42.03 36.23
C ASP A 274 44.20 41.24 36.84
N SER A 275 43.86 41.56 38.10
CA SER A 275 42.76 40.86 38.81
C SER A 275 41.35 41.31 38.42
N THR A 276 41.19 42.49 37.81
CA THR A 276 39.91 43.03 37.32
C THR A 276 40.17 44.03 36.19
N ALA A 277 39.42 43.95 35.09
CA ALA A 277 39.57 44.89 33.98
C ALA A 277 38.21 45.20 33.33
N ILE A 278 37.70 46.42 33.50
CA ILE A 278 36.35 46.79 33.05
C ILE A 278 36.38 47.59 31.73
N ALA A 279 35.66 47.11 30.71
CA ALA A 279 35.42 47.81 29.46
C ALA A 279 33.93 47.86 29.09
N ALA A 280 33.56 48.89 28.32
CA ALA A 280 32.24 49.02 27.72
C ALA A 280 32.13 48.14 26.47
N VAL A 281 31.86 46.86 26.67
CA VAL A 281 31.68 45.86 25.59
C VAL A 281 30.29 45.24 25.66
N SER A 282 29.81 44.72 24.53
CA SER A 282 28.57 43.95 24.47
C SER A 282 28.85 42.48 24.78
N PRO A 283 27.83 41.67 25.13
CA PRO A 283 28.01 40.25 25.41
C PRO A 283 28.61 39.44 24.26
N THR A 284 28.55 39.93 23.02
CA THR A 284 29.18 39.26 21.87
C THR A 284 30.70 39.26 21.93
N PHE A 285 31.32 40.13 22.74
CA PHE A 285 32.77 40.14 22.95
C PHE A 285 33.29 38.82 23.53
N GLU A 286 32.50 38.13 24.35
CA GLU A 286 32.82 36.79 24.86
C GLU A 286 33.08 35.80 23.71
N ARG A 287 32.33 35.94 22.62
CA ARG A 287 32.44 35.08 21.45
C ARG A 287 33.80 35.22 20.77
N ALA A 288 34.30 36.44 20.61
CA ALA A 288 35.62 36.67 20.01
C ALA A 288 36.73 35.97 20.80
N ILE A 289 36.72 36.13 22.12
CA ILE A 289 37.70 35.49 23.02
C ILE A 289 37.57 33.95 22.94
N LYS A 290 36.35 33.44 22.90
CA LYS A 290 36.09 32.01 22.74
C LYS A 290 36.62 31.44 21.43
N GLU A 291 36.38 32.09 20.29
CA GLU A 291 36.86 31.59 18.99
C GLU A 291 38.41 31.56 18.94
N LEU A 292 39.07 32.58 19.51
CA LEU A 292 40.54 32.61 19.58
C LEU A 292 41.09 31.49 20.48
N LEU A 293 40.47 31.24 21.64
CA LEU A 293 40.89 30.16 22.54
C LEU A 293 40.56 28.76 22.00
N GLU A 294 39.41 28.58 21.33
CA GLU A 294 39.07 27.32 20.66
C GLU A 294 40.06 27.02 19.52
N ASN A 295 40.45 28.03 18.74
CA ASN A 295 41.46 27.86 17.69
C ASN A 295 42.82 27.49 18.28
N ALA A 296 43.26 28.18 19.34
CA ALA A 296 44.49 27.84 20.05
C ALA A 296 44.45 26.40 20.60
N ALA A 297 43.31 25.94 21.14
CA ALA A 297 43.16 24.59 21.67
C ALA A 297 43.12 23.51 20.58
N LYS A 298 42.45 23.76 19.45
CA LYS A 298 42.30 22.79 18.36
C LYS A 298 43.60 22.59 17.57
N HIS A 299 44.37 23.64 17.36
CA HIS A 299 45.47 23.63 16.39
C HIS A 299 46.87 23.48 17.02
N SER A 300 46.99 23.40 18.35
CA SER A 300 48.28 23.32 19.04
C SER A 300 48.83 21.90 19.31
N GLY A 301 48.35 20.90 18.55
CA GLY A 301 48.81 19.51 18.65
C GLY A 301 48.14 18.68 19.76
N GLU A 302 48.74 17.54 20.13
CA GLU A 302 48.12 16.55 21.07
C GLU A 302 48.00 17.04 22.52
N THR A 303 48.85 17.98 22.95
CA THR A 303 48.82 18.59 24.30
C THR A 303 48.94 20.13 24.19
N PRO A 304 47.82 20.83 23.91
CA PRO A 304 47.78 22.28 23.78
C PRO A 304 48.15 22.97 25.10
N SER A 305 49.06 23.94 25.05
CA SER A 305 49.40 24.81 26.17
C SER A 305 49.10 26.25 25.78
N ILE A 306 48.10 26.84 26.43
CA ILE A 306 47.61 28.19 26.15
C ILE A 306 47.87 29.06 27.37
N CYS A 307 48.42 30.26 27.18
CA CYS A 307 48.53 31.27 28.22
C CYS A 307 47.70 32.49 27.83
N VAL A 308 46.80 32.95 28.71
CA VAL A 308 46.00 34.14 28.49
C VAL A 308 46.39 35.21 29.50
N THR A 309 46.89 36.34 29.00
CA THR A 309 47.26 37.49 29.81
C THR A 309 46.27 38.63 29.59
N VAL A 310 45.61 39.10 30.65
CA VAL A 310 44.74 40.28 30.60
C VAL A 310 45.41 41.45 31.30
N SER A 311 45.62 42.55 30.60
CA SER A 311 46.18 43.78 31.17
C SER A 311 45.35 45.00 30.82
N ALA A 312 45.28 45.97 31.72
CA ALA A 312 44.50 47.18 31.53
C ALA A 312 45.38 48.44 31.61
N ASP A 313 45.36 49.25 30.55
CA ASP A 313 45.92 50.61 30.57
C ASP A 313 44.81 51.65 30.86
N LYS A 314 45.16 52.94 30.84
CA LYS A 314 44.25 54.06 31.06
C LYS A 314 43.14 54.15 30.02
N ASP A 315 43.43 53.77 28.77
CA ASP A 315 42.52 53.99 27.64
C ASP A 315 41.96 52.68 27.04
N ALA A 316 42.62 51.54 27.26
CA ALA A 316 42.25 50.25 26.65
C ALA A 316 42.50 49.05 27.59
N ILE A 317 41.84 47.94 27.32
CA ILE A 317 42.15 46.60 27.84
C ILE A 317 42.81 45.81 26.72
N GLU A 318 43.83 45.05 27.08
CA GLU A 318 44.59 44.18 26.20
C GLU A 318 44.48 42.74 26.71
N VAL A 319 44.11 41.83 25.82
CA VAL A 319 44.04 40.39 26.06
C VAL A 319 45.03 39.73 25.09
N GLU A 320 46.05 39.09 25.63
CA GLU A 320 47.09 38.38 24.89
C GLU A 320 46.89 36.87 25.09
N ILE A 321 46.78 36.12 23.99
CA ILE A 321 46.58 34.66 23.99
C ILE A 321 47.79 34.06 23.28
N ASP A 322 48.64 33.37 24.04
CA ASP A 322 49.80 32.63 23.55
C ASP A 322 49.48 31.14 23.44
N ASP A 323 49.72 30.56 22.27
CA ASP A 323 49.62 29.13 22.03
C ASP A 323 50.97 28.51 21.63
N ASN A 324 51.09 27.18 21.74
CA ASN A 324 52.27 26.41 21.33
C ASN A 324 52.11 25.69 19.98
N GLY A 325 51.19 26.17 19.13
CA GLY A 325 50.86 25.57 17.84
C GLY A 325 51.81 25.94 16.69
N PRO A 326 51.51 25.47 15.46
CA PRO A 326 52.40 25.61 14.30
C PRO A 326 52.51 27.03 13.72
N GLY A 327 51.84 28.02 14.32
CA GLY A 327 51.76 29.38 13.80
C GLY A 327 50.62 29.57 12.79
N LEU A 328 50.02 30.76 12.72
CA LEU A 328 49.05 31.12 11.68
C LEU A 328 49.72 31.26 10.31
N SER A 329 49.05 30.79 9.25
CA SER A 329 49.48 31.01 7.86
C SER A 329 49.42 32.49 7.45
N GLU A 330 50.16 32.87 6.39
CA GLU A 330 50.14 34.25 5.86
C GLU A 330 48.72 34.72 5.50
N GLN A 331 47.87 33.82 5.02
CA GLN A 331 46.49 34.13 4.65
C GLN A 331 45.58 34.31 5.87
N GLU A 332 45.76 33.53 6.95
CA GLU A 332 45.03 33.71 8.20
C GLU A 332 45.42 35.02 8.92
N GLN A 333 46.68 35.43 8.81
CA GLN A 333 47.15 36.75 9.26
C GLN A 333 46.55 37.90 8.41
N GLU A 334 46.36 37.68 7.10
CA GLU A 334 45.72 38.65 6.21
C GLU A 334 44.22 38.83 6.54
N VAL A 335 43.51 37.75 6.89
CA VAL A 335 42.11 37.82 7.35
C VAL A 335 41.96 38.67 8.62
N LEU A 336 42.89 38.52 9.58
CA LEU A 336 42.89 39.30 10.83
C LEU A 336 43.29 40.77 10.65
N SER A 337 44.06 41.12 9.62
CA SER A 337 44.55 42.48 9.38
C SER A 337 43.71 43.29 8.39
N SER A 338 43.16 42.64 7.37
CA SER A 338 42.38 43.30 6.30
C SER A 338 40.86 43.26 6.53
N GLY A 339 40.36 42.29 7.30
CA GLY A 339 38.93 42.07 7.50
C GLY A 339 38.18 41.57 6.25
N VAL A 340 38.90 41.24 5.16
CA VAL A 340 38.33 40.73 3.90
C VAL A 340 38.40 39.20 3.90
N GLU A 341 37.25 38.57 3.67
CA GLU A 341 37.18 37.12 3.45
C GLU A 341 37.65 36.79 2.02
N THR A 342 38.54 35.81 1.87
CA THR A 342 38.92 35.26 0.56
C THR A 342 38.33 33.86 0.38
N PRO A 343 37.83 33.48 -0.83
CA PRO A 343 36.91 32.35 -0.99
C PRO A 343 37.50 30.93 -0.84
N LEU A 344 38.71 30.77 -0.31
CA LEU A 344 39.53 29.58 -0.52
C LEU A 344 40.41 29.20 0.69
N ILE A 345 39.86 29.04 1.89
CA ILE A 345 40.64 28.47 3.02
C ILE A 345 39.77 27.56 3.89
N HIS A 346 40.36 26.45 4.37
CA HIS A 346 39.80 25.50 5.33
C HIS A 346 39.14 26.22 6.53
N GLY A 347 38.10 25.62 7.13
CA GLY A 347 37.15 26.25 8.07
C GLY A 347 37.68 26.94 9.35
N SER A 348 38.99 27.16 9.51
CA SER A 348 39.62 28.00 10.54
C SER A 348 39.46 29.52 10.29
N GLY A 349 39.40 29.94 9.01
CA GLY A 349 39.40 31.36 8.62
C GLY A 349 38.16 32.14 9.07
N LEU A 350 36.99 31.52 9.10
CA LEU A 350 35.72 32.16 9.48
C LEU A 350 35.69 32.57 10.97
N GLY A 351 36.29 31.75 11.85
CA GLY A 351 36.36 32.05 13.29
C GLY A 351 37.28 33.23 13.60
N LEU A 352 38.42 33.31 12.91
CA LEU A 352 39.34 34.45 13.00
C LEU A 352 38.73 35.73 12.44
N TRP A 353 38.02 35.62 11.31
CA TRP A 353 37.26 36.73 10.73
C TRP A 353 36.16 37.24 11.68
N LEU A 354 35.40 36.33 12.31
CA LEU A 354 34.39 36.69 13.31
C LEU A 354 35.01 37.42 14.51
N ALA A 355 36.14 36.93 15.03
CA ALA A 355 36.86 37.59 16.11
C ALA A 355 37.27 39.02 15.72
N HIS A 356 37.87 39.20 14.55
CA HIS A 356 38.24 40.52 14.01
C HIS A 356 37.05 41.48 13.96
N TRP A 357 35.90 41.01 13.46
CA TRP A 357 34.69 41.81 13.35
C TRP A 357 34.09 42.19 14.69
N VAL A 358 33.97 41.23 15.61
CA VAL A 358 33.48 41.50 16.97
C VAL A 358 34.37 42.55 17.64
N VAL A 359 35.69 42.42 17.56
CA VAL A 359 36.61 43.38 18.20
C VAL A 359 36.54 44.77 17.51
N SER A 360 36.51 44.80 16.19
CA SER A 360 36.38 46.04 15.40
C SER A 360 35.03 46.75 15.62
N SER A 361 33.95 45.99 15.84
CA SER A 361 32.64 46.55 16.18
C SER A 361 32.68 47.31 17.51
N HIS A 362 33.53 46.89 18.45
CA HIS A 362 33.76 47.55 19.73
C HIS A 362 34.75 48.73 19.66
N GLY A 363 35.36 48.98 18.49
CA GLY A 363 36.40 50.00 18.30
C GLY A 363 37.78 49.52 18.74
N GLY A 364 37.96 48.20 18.88
CA GLY A 364 39.24 47.56 19.19
C GLY A 364 39.98 47.09 17.94
N GLN A 365 41.14 46.46 18.16
CA GLN A 365 42.00 45.89 17.13
C GLN A 365 42.49 44.50 17.54
N ILE A 366 42.73 43.63 16.56
CA ILE A 366 43.38 42.33 16.76
C ILE A 366 44.66 42.31 15.92
N GLU A 367 45.75 41.87 16.53
CA GLU A 367 47.02 41.60 15.86
C GLU A 367 47.47 40.18 16.18
N SER A 368 48.15 39.54 15.23
CA SER A 368 48.77 38.23 15.43
C SER A 368 50.28 38.33 15.26
N ARG A 369 51.05 37.66 16.13
CA ARG A 369 52.50 37.47 15.98
C ARG A 369 52.81 35.99 15.98
N VAL A 370 53.49 35.53 14.93
CA VAL A 370 53.88 34.11 14.80
C VAL A 370 55.35 33.94 15.18
N ALA A 371 55.61 32.99 16.07
CA ALA A 371 56.94 32.56 16.49
C ALA A 371 57.22 31.12 16.00
N GLU A 372 58.48 30.66 16.08
CA GLU A 372 58.88 29.29 15.65
C GLU A 372 58.15 28.15 16.39
N THR A 373 57.52 28.44 17.54
CA THR A 373 56.89 27.45 18.41
C THR A 373 55.49 27.87 18.89
N GLY A 374 54.78 28.76 18.19
CA GLY A 374 53.49 29.25 18.65
C GLY A 374 52.95 30.50 17.96
N THR A 375 51.68 30.83 18.22
CA THR A 375 51.08 32.13 17.86
C THR A 375 50.71 32.91 19.11
N THR A 376 50.98 34.22 19.07
CA THR A 376 50.46 35.19 20.03
C THR A 376 49.36 36.01 19.37
N MET A 377 48.14 35.96 19.90
CA MET A 377 47.01 36.81 19.49
C MET A 377 46.84 37.94 20.48
N GLN A 378 46.91 39.19 20.00
CA GLN A 378 46.78 40.39 20.83
C GLN A 378 45.46 41.10 20.48
N VAL A 379 44.53 41.13 21.42
CA VAL A 379 43.21 41.79 21.30
C VAL A 379 43.21 43.05 22.17
N ARG A 380 43.01 44.22 21.56
CA ARG A 380 42.98 45.50 22.27
C ARG A 380 41.62 46.18 22.10
N VAL A 381 40.93 46.50 23.19
CA VAL A 381 39.61 47.16 23.16
C VAL A 381 39.58 48.43 24.04
N PRO A 382 38.93 49.52 23.59
CA PRO A 382 38.85 50.75 24.36
C PRO A 382 37.94 50.61 25.59
N ARG A 383 38.27 51.30 26.68
CA ARG A 383 37.47 51.24 27.93
C ARG A 383 36.14 51.98 27.83
N SER A 384 36.03 52.94 26.91
CA SER A 384 34.85 53.78 26.67
C SER A 384 34.50 53.83 25.18
N ALA A 385 33.21 54.00 24.85
CA ALA A 385 32.73 53.91 23.47
C ALA A 385 33.10 55.17 22.65
N PRO A 386 33.58 55.03 21.40
CA PRO A 386 33.79 56.19 20.51
C PRO A 386 32.45 56.76 20.01
N GLU A 387 32.37 58.09 19.83
CA GLU A 387 31.22 58.79 19.23
C GLU A 387 31.07 58.39 17.74
N SER A 388 29.93 57.79 17.37
CA SER A 388 29.67 57.16 16.07
C SER A 388 29.03 58.14 15.06
N GLN A 389 29.66 58.37 13.90
CA GLN A 389 29.07 59.15 12.80
C GLN A 389 29.29 58.57 11.39
N SER A 390 29.81 57.35 11.21
CA SER A 390 30.11 56.87 9.84
C SER A 390 29.97 55.36 9.60
N LYS A 391 29.33 54.60 10.50
CA LYS A 391 29.14 53.15 10.33
C LYS A 391 27.86 52.77 9.58
N ASP A 392 26.80 53.56 9.68
CA ASP A 392 25.46 53.16 9.20
C ASP A 392 25.37 52.93 7.67
N LEU A 393 26.03 53.74 6.83
CA LEU A 393 25.89 53.65 5.36
C LEU A 393 26.56 52.41 4.72
N LEU A 394 27.65 51.92 5.32
CA LEU A 394 28.41 50.77 4.79
C LEU A 394 27.78 49.43 5.19
N ASP A 395 27.22 49.35 6.40
CA ASP A 395 26.49 48.19 6.88
C ASP A 395 25.17 48.02 6.10
N VAL A 396 24.57 49.14 5.70
CA VAL A 396 23.36 49.24 4.87
C VAL A 396 23.53 48.70 3.45
N GLN A 397 24.57 49.12 2.73
CA GLN A 397 24.79 48.63 1.36
C GLN A 397 25.08 47.12 1.36
N ARG A 398 25.81 46.64 2.36
CA ARG A 398 26.14 45.20 2.48
C ARG A 398 24.92 44.34 2.77
N ALA A 399 24.02 44.75 3.65
CA ALA A 399 22.80 44.00 3.96
C ALA A 399 21.90 43.85 2.72
N ARG A 400 21.78 44.92 1.91
CA ARG A 400 21.01 44.89 0.66
C ARG A 400 21.63 43.95 -0.38
N ASP A 401 22.94 44.05 -0.59
CA ASP A 401 23.63 43.24 -1.60
C ASP A 401 23.63 41.75 -1.20
N GLN A 402 23.76 41.44 0.09
CA GLN A 402 23.64 40.07 0.63
C GLN A 402 22.23 39.50 0.47
N TYR A 403 21.20 40.28 0.78
CA TYR A 403 19.80 39.89 0.56
C TYR A 403 19.57 39.52 -0.91
N GLN A 404 20.00 40.38 -1.83
CA GLN A 404 19.74 40.17 -3.25
C GLN A 404 20.47 38.93 -3.77
N ALA A 405 21.73 38.74 -3.39
CA ALA A 405 22.50 37.55 -3.74
C ALA A 405 21.87 36.25 -3.18
N ALA A 406 21.45 36.25 -1.92
CA ALA A 406 20.84 35.07 -1.28
C ALA A 406 19.46 34.73 -1.87
N PHE A 407 18.64 35.76 -2.16
CA PHE A 407 17.32 35.58 -2.75
C PHE A 407 17.42 35.06 -4.20
N GLU A 408 18.28 35.67 -5.02
CA GLU A 408 18.45 35.27 -6.42
C GLU A 408 19.18 33.92 -6.58
N GLY A 409 20.11 33.60 -5.67
CA GLY A 409 20.89 32.36 -5.71
C GLY A 409 20.25 31.15 -5.01
N ALA A 410 19.05 31.29 -4.44
CA ALA A 410 18.39 30.19 -3.74
C ALA A 410 17.96 29.07 -4.71
N PHE A 411 18.28 27.82 -4.36
CA PHE A 411 17.94 26.64 -5.16
C PHE A 411 16.43 26.36 -5.19
N ASP A 412 15.75 26.55 -4.05
CA ASP A 412 14.30 26.40 -3.97
C ASP A 412 13.60 27.66 -4.56
N ALA A 413 12.36 27.51 -5.01
CA ALA A 413 11.56 28.64 -5.47
C ALA A 413 11.18 29.51 -4.27
N VAL A 414 11.49 30.81 -4.34
CA VAL A 414 11.20 31.78 -3.29
C VAL A 414 10.42 32.95 -3.87
N TYR A 415 9.27 33.24 -3.28
CA TYR A 415 8.45 34.39 -3.67
C TYR A 415 7.78 35.04 -2.48
N ILE A 416 7.57 36.35 -2.59
CA ILE A 416 6.89 37.19 -1.61
C ILE A 416 5.50 37.48 -2.12
N LEU A 417 4.50 37.19 -1.29
CA LEU A 417 3.09 37.46 -1.55
C LEU A 417 2.61 38.62 -0.69
N ASN A 418 1.59 39.36 -1.13
CA ASN A 418 0.86 40.30 -0.28
C ASN A 418 -0.36 39.62 0.40
N ASP A 419 -1.12 40.36 1.23
CA ASP A 419 -2.33 39.86 1.91
C ASP A 419 -3.40 39.30 0.94
N GLU A 420 -3.42 39.77 -0.32
CA GLU A 420 -4.30 39.27 -1.38
C GLU A 420 -3.70 38.11 -2.20
N ALA A 421 -2.64 37.46 -1.71
CA ALA A 421 -1.94 36.35 -2.35
C ALA A 421 -1.38 36.67 -3.76
N ARG A 422 -1.00 37.94 -4.00
CA ARG A 422 -0.33 38.38 -5.24
C ARG A 422 1.17 38.42 -5.09
N ILE A 423 1.88 37.99 -6.12
CA ILE A 423 3.34 37.93 -6.15
C ILE A 423 3.92 39.34 -6.22
N VAL A 424 4.49 39.81 -5.13
CA VAL A 424 5.24 41.08 -5.04
C VAL A 424 6.63 40.92 -5.66
N LYS A 425 7.28 39.78 -5.38
CA LYS A 425 8.65 39.47 -5.83
C LYS A 425 8.86 37.96 -5.93
N ALA A 426 9.69 37.51 -6.87
CA ALA A 426 10.04 36.11 -7.07
C ALA A 426 11.52 35.98 -7.47
N ASN A 427 12.15 34.84 -7.16
CA ASN A 427 13.51 34.51 -7.57
C ASN A 427 13.54 33.67 -8.87
N PRO A 428 14.70 33.50 -9.52
CA PRO A 428 14.81 32.73 -10.77
C PRO A 428 14.26 31.30 -10.65
N SER A 429 14.49 30.62 -9.53
CA SER A 429 13.97 29.26 -9.29
C SER A 429 12.44 29.21 -9.28
N ALA A 430 11.76 30.26 -8.82
CA ALA A 430 10.30 30.38 -8.93
C ALA A 430 9.84 30.60 -10.37
N ALA A 431 10.58 31.38 -11.17
CA ALA A 431 10.34 31.51 -12.61
C ALA A 431 10.43 30.15 -13.32
N ASP A 432 11.47 29.37 -13.03
CA ASP A 432 11.67 28.03 -13.59
C ASP A 432 10.58 27.03 -13.17
N LEU A 433 10.12 27.11 -11.91
CA LEU A 433 9.05 26.26 -11.38
C LEU A 433 7.73 26.46 -12.15
N TYR A 434 7.33 27.72 -12.34
CA TYR A 434 6.06 28.06 -13.02
C TYR A 434 6.17 28.11 -14.55
N GLY A 435 7.40 28.11 -15.09
CA GLY A 435 7.68 28.22 -16.52
C GLY A 435 7.37 29.59 -17.11
N LEU A 436 7.56 30.65 -16.32
CA LEU A 436 7.25 32.04 -16.67
C LEU A 436 8.46 32.94 -16.37
N ASP A 437 8.59 34.05 -17.10
CA ASP A 437 9.62 35.03 -16.78
C ASP A 437 9.28 35.78 -15.47
N LEU A 438 10.31 36.26 -14.76
CA LEU A 438 10.15 37.00 -13.50
C LEU A 438 9.22 38.22 -13.61
N SER A 439 9.26 38.92 -14.75
CA SER A 439 8.38 40.07 -15.02
C SER A 439 6.92 39.65 -15.21
N GLU A 440 6.68 38.43 -15.69
CA GLU A 440 5.34 37.91 -15.90
C GLU A 440 4.73 37.36 -14.60
N LEU A 441 5.55 36.86 -13.68
CA LEU A 441 5.08 36.43 -12.36
C LEU A 441 4.65 37.61 -11.47
N ARG A 442 5.31 38.76 -11.59
CA ARG A 442 5.06 39.93 -10.73
C ARG A 442 3.62 40.45 -10.90
N GLY A 443 2.91 40.58 -9.78
CA GLY A 443 1.53 41.08 -9.69
C GLY A 443 0.44 40.03 -9.94
N ARG A 444 0.77 38.83 -10.45
CA ARG A 444 -0.19 37.73 -10.64
C ARG A 444 -0.59 37.11 -9.31
N SER A 445 -1.80 36.57 -9.25
CA SER A 445 -2.26 35.87 -8.07
C SER A 445 -1.76 34.42 -8.10
N ILE A 446 -1.27 33.92 -6.96
CA ILE A 446 -0.84 32.51 -6.86
C ILE A 446 -2.01 31.54 -7.10
N MET A 447 -3.25 32.01 -6.87
CA MET A 447 -4.49 31.26 -7.11
C MET A 447 -4.66 30.85 -8.58
N GLU A 448 -4.06 31.57 -9.53
CA GLU A 448 -4.09 31.22 -10.96
C GLU A 448 -3.36 29.90 -11.26
N PHE A 449 -2.45 29.49 -10.38
CA PHE A 449 -1.62 28.30 -10.53
C PHE A 449 -2.06 27.16 -9.61
N LEU A 450 -3.21 27.28 -8.94
CA LEU A 450 -3.74 26.22 -8.08
C LEU A 450 -4.94 25.54 -8.77
N PRO A 451 -5.06 24.20 -8.70
CA PRO A 451 -6.25 23.49 -9.15
C PRO A 451 -7.51 23.93 -8.39
N GLU A 452 -8.70 23.82 -9.01
CA GLU A 452 -9.99 24.24 -8.46
C GLU A 452 -10.38 23.61 -7.09
N ARG A 453 -9.67 22.56 -6.66
CA ARG A 453 -9.87 21.94 -5.34
C ARG A 453 -9.40 22.80 -4.17
N TYR A 454 -8.54 23.79 -4.42
CA TYR A 454 -8.04 24.71 -3.39
C TYR A 454 -8.88 25.98 -3.35
N ASP A 455 -9.43 26.29 -2.19
CA ASP A 455 -10.27 27.49 -1.96
C ASP A 455 -9.43 28.67 -1.42
N SER A 456 -9.89 29.90 -1.65
CA SER A 456 -9.25 31.13 -1.19
C SER A 456 -9.07 31.18 0.32
N ASP A 457 -10.04 30.65 1.08
CA ASP A 457 -10.01 30.66 2.54
C ASP A 457 -8.86 29.79 3.09
N ALA A 458 -8.55 28.68 2.42
CA ALA A 458 -7.45 27.79 2.80
C ALA A 458 -6.08 28.43 2.53
N VAL A 459 -5.94 29.10 1.39
CA VAL A 459 -4.71 29.83 1.05
C VAL A 459 -4.50 31.01 2.00
N GLN A 460 -5.54 31.76 2.31
CA GLN A 460 -5.44 32.89 3.24
C GLN A 460 -5.09 32.45 4.66
N SER A 461 -5.63 31.32 5.12
CA SER A 461 -5.27 30.72 6.41
C SER A 461 -3.79 30.31 6.44
N PHE A 462 -3.30 29.67 5.37
CA PHE A 462 -1.89 29.29 5.23
C PHE A 462 -0.92 30.49 5.20
N LEU A 463 -1.34 31.62 4.62
CA LEU A 463 -0.54 32.85 4.61
C LEU A 463 -0.47 33.55 5.97
N GLN A 464 -1.45 33.33 6.85
CA GLN A 464 -1.52 33.95 8.17
C GLN A 464 -0.84 33.10 9.26
N GLU A 465 -0.57 31.83 9.00
CA GLU A 465 0.19 30.96 9.90
C GLU A 465 1.69 31.27 9.85
N ASN A 466 2.32 31.28 11.03
CA ASN A 466 3.75 31.48 11.19
C ASN A 466 4.43 30.13 11.44
N ASP A 467 5.55 29.87 10.75
CA ASP A 467 6.35 28.63 10.91
C ASP A 467 5.49 27.36 10.64
N THR A 468 4.86 27.28 9.46
CA THR A 468 4.13 26.08 9.04
C THR A 468 5.11 24.94 8.75
N ASP A 469 4.83 23.73 9.26
CA ASP A 469 5.50 22.51 8.81
C ASP A 469 5.36 22.37 7.28
N PRO A 470 6.38 21.84 6.57
CA PRO A 470 6.31 21.70 5.11
C PRO A 470 5.12 20.84 4.70
N GLY A 471 4.24 21.40 3.88
CA GLY A 471 3.05 20.73 3.34
C GLY A 471 3.15 20.49 1.84
N THR A 472 2.64 19.37 1.35
CA THR A 472 2.60 19.10 -0.11
C THR A 472 1.35 19.69 -0.74
N VAL A 473 1.53 20.47 -1.81
CA VAL A 473 0.47 21.13 -2.58
C VAL A 473 0.73 20.91 -4.07
N THR A 474 -0.33 20.70 -4.84
CA THR A 474 -0.22 20.59 -6.29
C THR A 474 -0.44 21.95 -6.93
N ILE A 475 0.45 22.31 -7.85
CA ILE A 475 0.31 23.50 -8.69
C ILE A 475 0.16 23.11 -10.16
N VAL A 476 -0.44 24.00 -10.95
CA VAL A 476 -0.52 23.94 -12.41
C VAL A 476 0.33 25.05 -12.97
N THR A 477 1.38 24.68 -13.72
CA THR A 477 2.26 25.64 -14.40
C THR A 477 1.52 26.39 -15.52
N ALA A 478 2.11 27.47 -16.04
CA ALA A 478 1.51 28.22 -17.17
C ALA A 478 1.33 27.37 -18.44
N ALA A 479 2.12 26.29 -18.59
CA ALA A 479 1.99 25.32 -19.68
C ALA A 479 0.88 24.28 -19.46
N GLY A 480 0.17 24.32 -18.32
CA GLY A 480 -0.86 23.35 -17.95
C GLY A 480 -0.31 22.03 -17.40
N VAL A 481 0.98 21.98 -17.05
CA VAL A 481 1.61 20.80 -16.44
C VAL A 481 1.41 20.87 -14.92
N GLU A 482 0.88 19.80 -14.32
CA GLU A 482 0.77 19.64 -12.87
C GLU A 482 2.14 19.33 -12.26
N ARG A 483 2.43 19.92 -11.11
CA ARG A 483 3.61 19.63 -10.30
C ARG A 483 3.22 19.53 -8.83
N GLU A 484 3.87 18.63 -8.11
CA GLU A 484 3.75 18.53 -6.66
C GLU A 484 4.87 19.33 -6.01
N ILE A 485 4.50 20.28 -5.16
CA ILE A 485 5.45 21.14 -4.46
C ILE A 485 5.30 21.00 -2.95
N GLU A 486 6.43 20.94 -2.25
CA GLU A 486 6.50 21.05 -0.80
C GLU A 486 6.68 22.53 -0.44
N ILE A 487 5.74 23.10 0.32
CA ILE A 487 5.69 24.54 0.62
C ILE A 487 5.80 24.82 2.11
N SER A 488 6.42 25.95 2.44
CA SER A 488 6.45 26.54 3.77
C SER A 488 6.22 28.04 3.69
N SER A 489 5.52 28.62 4.67
CA SER A 489 5.26 30.05 4.76
C SER A 489 5.86 30.69 6.00
N ALA A 490 6.27 31.94 5.85
CA ALA A 490 6.52 32.85 6.96
C ALA A 490 5.63 34.10 6.77
N ALA A 491 4.66 34.28 7.66
CA ALA A 491 3.70 35.36 7.57
C ALA A 491 4.30 36.69 8.04
N ASN A 492 3.80 37.81 7.49
CA ASN A 492 4.11 39.17 7.94
C ASN A 492 5.62 39.46 8.09
N ILE A 493 6.42 39.04 7.10
CA ILE A 493 7.85 39.42 7.02
C ILE A 493 8.03 40.95 6.96
N VAL A 494 7.04 41.61 6.37
CA VAL A 494 6.72 43.04 6.43
C VAL A 494 5.20 43.10 6.65
N PRO A 495 4.63 44.12 7.31
CA PRO A 495 3.18 44.25 7.41
C PRO A 495 2.52 44.08 6.04
N GLY A 496 1.67 43.05 5.90
CA GLY A 496 0.95 42.71 4.68
C GLY A 496 1.77 41.99 3.59
N GLN A 497 2.96 41.46 3.92
CA GLN A 497 3.74 40.61 3.01
C GLN A 497 4.18 39.30 3.68
N HIS A 498 4.11 38.21 2.92
CA HIS A 498 4.37 36.84 3.36
C HIS A 498 5.44 36.21 2.46
N LEU A 499 6.41 35.51 3.05
CA LEU A 499 7.44 34.79 2.32
C LEU A 499 7.00 33.33 2.12
N ILE A 500 7.08 32.84 0.89
CA ILE A 500 6.81 31.44 0.56
C ILE A 500 8.07 30.82 -0.03
N THR A 501 8.42 29.65 0.49
CA THR A 501 9.43 28.77 -0.11
C THR A 501 8.74 27.52 -0.64
N ALA A 502 9.06 27.14 -1.87
CA ALA A 502 8.48 25.98 -2.54
C ALA A 502 9.58 25.12 -3.18
N ARG A 503 9.50 23.81 -2.96
CA ARG A 503 10.42 22.81 -3.53
C ARG A 503 9.64 21.84 -4.41
N ASP A 504 10.11 21.62 -5.63
CA ASP A 504 9.50 20.63 -6.54
C ASP A 504 9.79 19.21 -6.05
N VAL A 505 8.74 18.45 -5.74
CA VAL A 505 8.80 17.06 -5.25
C VAL A 505 8.02 16.12 -6.17
N THR A 506 7.70 16.56 -7.39
CA THR A 506 6.89 15.79 -8.36
C THR A 506 7.44 14.38 -8.59
N GLU A 507 8.73 14.27 -8.92
CA GLU A 507 9.36 12.96 -9.17
C GLU A 507 9.30 12.03 -7.94
N ARG A 508 9.47 12.58 -6.73
CA ARG A 508 9.39 11.81 -5.48
C ARG A 508 7.99 11.24 -5.26
N VAL A 509 6.95 12.08 -5.45
CA VAL A 509 5.56 11.68 -5.24
C VAL A 509 5.10 10.68 -6.30
N GLU A 510 5.46 10.89 -7.57
CA GLU A 510 5.14 9.97 -8.66
C GLU A 510 5.78 8.58 -8.44
N GLN A 511 7.04 8.52 -8.03
CA GLN A 511 7.71 7.24 -7.74
C GLN A 511 7.07 6.51 -6.56
N GLN A 512 6.73 7.23 -5.49
CA GLN A 512 6.05 6.67 -4.33
C GLN A 512 4.66 6.12 -4.70
N GLN A 513 3.87 6.89 -5.45
CA GLN A 513 2.55 6.45 -5.93
C GLN A 513 2.65 5.26 -6.88
N ALA A 514 3.60 5.26 -7.82
CA ALA A 514 3.81 4.13 -8.72
C ALA A 514 4.21 2.85 -7.98
N LEU A 515 5.02 2.98 -6.92
CA LEU A 515 5.39 1.86 -6.05
C LEU A 515 4.17 1.35 -5.26
N GLU A 516 3.36 2.25 -4.70
CA GLU A 516 2.13 1.90 -3.99
C GLU A 516 1.11 1.22 -4.91
N GLU A 517 0.89 1.76 -6.12
CA GLU A 517 -0.01 1.17 -7.12
C GLU A 517 0.48 -0.21 -7.56
N THR A 518 1.79 -0.35 -7.82
CA THR A 518 2.39 -1.64 -8.19
C THR A 518 2.24 -2.65 -7.06
N THR A 519 2.49 -2.25 -5.81
CA THR A 519 2.33 -3.09 -4.62
C THR A 519 0.89 -3.54 -4.42
N GLN A 520 -0.07 -2.60 -4.48
CA GLN A 520 -1.50 -2.90 -4.37
C GLN A 520 -1.97 -3.85 -5.49
N ARG A 521 -1.49 -3.63 -6.72
CA ARG A 521 -1.82 -4.49 -7.86
C ARG A 521 -1.28 -5.91 -7.68
N LEU A 522 -0.04 -6.06 -7.22
CA LEU A 522 0.55 -7.37 -6.94
C LEU A 522 -0.18 -8.09 -5.81
N GLN A 523 -0.51 -7.38 -4.72
CA GLN A 523 -1.27 -7.94 -3.61
C GLN A 523 -2.65 -8.41 -4.06
N ALA A 524 -3.37 -7.63 -4.87
CA ALA A 524 -4.66 -8.03 -5.42
C ALA A 524 -4.56 -9.30 -6.30
N ILE A 525 -3.50 -9.44 -7.11
CA ILE A 525 -3.27 -10.64 -7.93
C ILE A 525 -3.06 -11.87 -7.04
N VAL A 526 -2.29 -11.72 -5.97
CA VAL A 526 -2.00 -12.83 -5.03
C VAL A 526 -3.25 -13.24 -4.26
N GLU A 527 -4.00 -12.29 -3.72
CA GLU A 527 -5.19 -12.56 -2.91
C GLU A 527 -6.34 -13.15 -3.74
N THR A 528 -6.54 -12.67 -4.98
CA THR A 528 -7.60 -13.17 -5.86
C THR A 528 -7.25 -14.46 -6.62
N CYS A 529 -6.03 -15.00 -6.43
CA CYS A 529 -5.63 -16.24 -7.06
C CYS A 529 -6.42 -17.42 -6.48
N PRO A 530 -7.11 -18.23 -7.31
CA PRO A 530 -7.91 -19.35 -6.82
C PRO A 530 -7.06 -20.53 -6.33
N ASP A 531 -5.80 -20.61 -6.76
CA ASP A 531 -4.84 -21.61 -6.30
C ASP A 531 -4.10 -21.06 -5.07
N PRO A 532 -3.91 -21.83 -3.97
CA PRO A 532 -3.10 -21.44 -2.83
C PRO A 532 -1.69 -20.96 -3.20
N ILE A 533 -1.33 -19.77 -2.72
CA ILE A 533 0.01 -19.19 -2.85
C ILE A 533 0.57 -19.00 -1.44
N LEU A 534 1.80 -19.49 -1.24
CA LEU A 534 2.58 -19.24 -0.05
C LEU A 534 4.01 -18.85 -0.41
N ALA A 535 4.62 -18.02 0.44
CA ALA A 535 6.05 -17.71 0.38
C ALA A 535 6.71 -18.09 1.69
N LEU A 536 7.90 -18.68 1.59
CA LEU A 536 8.75 -19.05 2.71
C LEU A 536 10.08 -18.26 2.59
N ASP A 537 10.66 -17.82 3.70
CA ASP A 537 12.05 -17.36 3.73
C ASP A 537 13.04 -18.54 3.68
N ASP A 538 14.35 -18.28 3.81
CA ASP A 538 15.41 -19.29 3.76
C ASP A 538 15.46 -20.22 4.97
N GLU A 539 14.83 -19.85 6.10
CA GLU A 539 14.61 -20.73 7.25
C GLU A 539 13.29 -21.53 7.17
N GLY A 540 12.44 -21.29 6.17
CA GLY A 540 11.18 -21.99 5.99
C GLY A 540 10.04 -21.43 6.86
N VAL A 541 10.15 -20.17 7.29
CA VAL A 541 9.08 -19.44 7.96
C VAL A 541 8.16 -18.82 6.91
N ILE A 542 6.86 -18.91 7.15
CA ILE A 542 5.83 -18.43 6.23
C ILE A 542 5.80 -16.90 6.24
N GLN A 543 6.09 -16.30 5.10
CA GLN A 543 6.05 -14.84 4.87
C GLN A 543 4.75 -14.40 4.18
N LEU A 544 4.11 -15.30 3.45
CA LEU A 544 2.87 -15.03 2.71
C LEU A 544 1.95 -16.24 2.75
N TRP A 545 0.66 -15.97 2.95
CA TRP A 545 -0.42 -16.95 2.97
C TRP A 545 -1.69 -16.29 2.46
N ASN A 546 -2.10 -16.60 1.21
CA ASN A 546 -3.24 -15.95 0.55
C ASN A 546 -4.60 -16.57 0.96
N GLU A 547 -5.70 -15.91 0.61
CA GLU A 547 -7.07 -16.36 0.91
C GLU A 547 -7.35 -17.82 0.48
N ALA A 548 -6.90 -18.23 -0.72
CA ALA A 548 -7.09 -19.61 -1.19
C ALA A 548 -6.32 -20.66 -0.34
N ALA A 549 -5.19 -20.29 0.27
CA ALA A 549 -4.48 -21.15 1.20
C ALA A 549 -5.23 -21.28 2.53
N GLU A 550 -5.89 -20.21 3.00
CA GLU A 550 -6.77 -20.29 4.17
C GLU A 550 -7.93 -21.25 3.93
N ASP A 551 -8.59 -21.13 2.78
CA ASP A 551 -9.75 -21.94 2.40
C ASP A 551 -9.39 -23.43 2.28
N LEU A 552 -8.25 -23.75 1.67
CA LEU A 552 -7.84 -25.14 1.45
C LEU A 552 -7.33 -25.82 2.72
N PHE A 553 -6.40 -25.18 3.44
CA PHE A 553 -5.72 -25.82 4.58
C PHE A 553 -6.42 -25.56 5.93
N GLY A 554 -7.28 -24.54 6.02
CA GLY A 554 -8.03 -24.20 7.23
C GLY A 554 -7.26 -23.42 8.30
N TYR A 555 -6.07 -22.91 7.96
CA TYR A 555 -5.28 -22.00 8.80
C TYR A 555 -5.45 -20.57 8.30
N ARG A 556 -5.80 -19.65 9.19
CA ARG A 556 -5.87 -18.23 8.83
C ARG A 556 -4.46 -17.66 8.65
N SER A 557 -4.31 -16.62 7.84
CA SER A 557 -3.03 -15.97 7.56
C SER A 557 -2.37 -15.43 8.84
N ASP A 558 -3.15 -14.91 9.80
CA ASP A 558 -2.67 -14.49 11.12
C ASP A 558 -2.21 -15.65 12.03
N GLU A 559 -2.63 -16.88 11.74
CA GLU A 559 -2.16 -18.10 12.40
C GLU A 559 -0.95 -18.73 11.69
N ALA A 560 -0.83 -18.55 10.37
CA ALA A 560 0.19 -19.20 9.53
C ALA A 560 1.45 -18.34 9.36
N VAL A 561 1.30 -17.05 9.06
CA VAL A 561 2.42 -16.13 8.80
C VAL A 561 3.27 -15.94 10.06
N GLY A 562 4.59 -15.98 9.90
CA GLY A 562 5.57 -15.91 10.99
C GLY A 562 5.85 -17.25 11.68
N ASN A 563 5.10 -18.31 11.37
CA ASN A 563 5.38 -19.66 11.85
C ASN A 563 6.15 -20.48 10.82
N SER A 564 6.92 -21.48 11.28
CA SER A 564 7.57 -22.42 10.38
C SER A 564 6.52 -23.27 9.67
N ILE A 565 6.66 -23.48 8.36
CA ILE A 565 5.78 -24.38 7.59
C ILE A 565 5.76 -25.81 8.13
N LEU A 566 6.83 -26.24 8.81
CA LEU A 566 6.91 -27.55 9.46
C LEU A 566 6.13 -27.61 10.78
N SER A 567 5.76 -26.48 11.36
CA SER A 567 4.93 -26.42 12.56
C SER A 567 3.43 -26.56 12.27
N LEU A 568 3.03 -26.37 11.01
CA LEU A 568 1.66 -26.63 10.57
C LEU A 568 1.47 -28.13 10.36
N ASP A 569 0.38 -28.67 10.90
CA ASP A 569 0.02 -30.10 10.77
C ASP A 569 -0.63 -30.34 9.41
N ILE A 570 0.13 -30.09 8.34
CA ILE A 570 -0.30 -30.17 6.94
C ILE A 570 0.29 -31.36 6.20
N ARG A 571 0.92 -32.30 6.92
CA ARG A 571 1.73 -33.38 6.34
C ARG A 571 1.40 -34.70 7.02
N GLU A 572 1.63 -35.81 6.34
CA GLU A 572 1.55 -37.13 6.95
C GLU A 572 2.90 -37.51 7.62
N ASP A 573 2.83 -38.29 8.71
CA ASP A 573 4.00 -38.75 9.47
C ASP A 573 5.04 -39.43 8.57
N GLY A 574 6.28 -38.92 8.58
CA GLY A 574 7.41 -39.49 7.82
C GLY A 574 7.72 -38.81 6.48
N GLN A 575 6.95 -37.81 6.04
CA GLN A 575 7.24 -37.06 4.81
C GLN A 575 8.23 -35.90 4.98
N GLU A 576 8.68 -35.55 6.20
CA GLU A 576 9.55 -34.38 6.48
C GLU A 576 10.80 -34.32 5.60
N SER A 577 11.53 -35.44 5.49
CA SER A 577 12.79 -35.53 4.75
C SER A 577 12.66 -35.11 3.29
N GLN A 578 11.56 -35.50 2.63
CA GLN A 578 11.32 -35.18 1.21
C GLN A 578 11.11 -33.68 0.99
N PHE A 579 10.45 -33.00 1.93
CA PHE A 579 10.27 -31.56 1.84
C PHE A 579 11.54 -30.80 2.12
N VAL A 580 12.29 -31.18 3.16
CA VAL A 580 13.57 -30.53 3.46
C VAL A 580 14.49 -30.63 2.25
N GLU A 581 14.52 -31.78 1.56
CA GLU A 581 15.28 -31.96 0.33
C GLU A 581 14.78 -31.06 -0.81
N CYS A 582 13.48 -31.04 -1.10
CA CYS A 582 12.91 -30.18 -2.15
C CYS A 582 13.09 -28.68 -1.85
N PHE A 583 12.96 -28.28 -0.59
CA PHE A 583 13.14 -26.91 -0.13
C PHE A 583 14.59 -26.46 -0.25
N GLN A 584 15.56 -27.31 0.14
CA GLN A 584 16.99 -27.04 -0.06
C GLN A 584 17.36 -26.95 -1.54
N GLN A 585 16.79 -27.80 -2.39
CA GLN A 585 17.00 -27.73 -3.85
C GLN A 585 16.42 -26.44 -4.43
N ALA A 586 15.23 -26.02 -3.97
CA ALA A 586 14.64 -24.75 -4.38
C ALA A 586 15.48 -23.53 -3.93
N LEU A 587 16.04 -23.56 -2.72
CA LEU A 587 16.98 -22.55 -2.24
C LEU A 587 18.33 -22.58 -2.97
N ALA A 588 18.72 -23.71 -3.55
CA ALA A 588 19.86 -23.80 -4.46
C ALA A 588 19.57 -23.27 -5.87
N GLY A 589 18.31 -22.90 -6.15
CA GLY A 589 17.85 -22.27 -7.40
C GLY A 589 17.07 -23.19 -8.33
N ASP A 590 16.81 -24.44 -7.94
CA ASP A 590 16.00 -25.37 -8.74
C ASP A 590 14.52 -24.95 -8.74
N GLN A 591 13.86 -25.08 -9.89
CA GLN A 591 12.43 -24.82 -10.02
C GLN A 591 11.69 -26.13 -10.22
N PHE A 592 10.70 -26.38 -9.36
CA PHE A 592 9.80 -27.52 -9.50
C PHE A 592 8.52 -27.07 -10.20
N ARG A 593 8.05 -27.86 -11.17
CA ARG A 593 6.76 -27.65 -11.81
C ARG A 593 5.93 -28.92 -11.68
N ASN A 594 4.68 -28.76 -11.27
CA ASN A 594 3.70 -29.83 -11.11
C ASN A 594 4.18 -31.00 -10.21
N LEU A 595 4.91 -30.70 -9.14
CA LEU A 595 5.32 -31.71 -8.16
C LEU A 595 4.08 -32.19 -7.40
N GLU A 596 3.65 -33.41 -7.65
CA GLU A 596 2.51 -34.02 -6.96
C GLU A 596 2.91 -34.44 -5.54
N VAL A 597 2.17 -33.96 -4.54
CA VAL A 597 2.36 -34.29 -3.12
C VAL A 597 1.03 -34.49 -2.42
N GLU A 598 1.05 -35.24 -1.32
CA GLU A 598 -0.08 -35.40 -0.42
C GLU A 598 0.12 -34.54 0.83
N ARG A 599 -0.94 -33.84 1.24
CA ARG A 599 -0.95 -32.97 2.42
C ARG A 599 -2.21 -33.21 3.22
N GLN A 600 -2.20 -32.79 4.48
CA GLN A 600 -3.38 -32.79 5.34
C GLN A 600 -3.87 -31.36 5.57
N THR A 601 -5.18 -31.21 5.75
CA THR A 601 -5.77 -29.96 6.24
C THR A 601 -5.75 -29.93 7.77
N LYS A 602 -6.01 -28.78 8.39
CA LYS A 602 -6.18 -28.66 9.85
C LYS A 602 -7.26 -29.59 10.42
N ALA A 603 -8.22 -30.01 9.59
CA ALA A 603 -9.27 -30.96 9.96
C ALA A 603 -8.86 -32.44 9.80
N GLY A 604 -7.65 -32.71 9.29
CA GLY A 604 -7.12 -34.06 9.04
C GLY A 604 -7.59 -34.69 7.73
N GLU A 605 -8.14 -33.92 6.78
CA GLU A 605 -8.49 -34.43 5.45
C GLU A 605 -7.24 -34.47 4.55
N THR A 606 -7.03 -35.58 3.84
CA THR A 606 -5.95 -35.72 2.85
C THR A 606 -6.33 -35.01 1.54
N VAL A 607 -5.47 -34.08 1.11
CA VAL A 607 -5.56 -33.37 -0.16
C VAL A 607 -4.34 -33.69 -1.04
N HIS A 608 -4.58 -33.87 -2.34
CA HIS A 608 -3.52 -34.07 -3.33
C HIS A 608 -3.23 -32.74 -4.02
N LEU A 609 -1.98 -32.29 -3.98
CA LEU A 609 -1.55 -31.00 -4.52
C LEU A 609 -0.55 -31.19 -5.64
N SER A 610 -0.68 -30.39 -6.69
CA SER A 610 0.35 -30.18 -7.71
C SER A 610 1.06 -28.86 -7.43
N ILE A 611 2.27 -28.92 -6.88
CA ILE A 611 3.03 -27.76 -6.42
C ILE A 611 4.01 -27.30 -7.49
N SER A 612 4.02 -26.00 -7.77
CA SER A 612 5.07 -25.35 -8.55
C SER A 612 5.79 -24.32 -7.68
N THR A 613 7.12 -24.33 -7.71
CA THR A 613 7.94 -23.44 -6.88
C THR A 613 8.83 -22.53 -7.72
N ALA A 614 9.10 -21.34 -7.18
CA ALA A 614 10.06 -20.39 -7.72
C ALA A 614 10.90 -19.78 -6.60
N PRO A 615 12.23 -19.64 -6.77
CA PRO A 615 13.07 -18.97 -5.79
C PRO A 615 12.76 -17.46 -5.75
N LEU A 616 12.58 -16.91 -4.55
CA LEU A 616 12.52 -15.48 -4.31
C LEU A 616 13.94 -14.93 -4.22
N ARG A 617 14.18 -13.78 -4.85
CA ARG A 617 15.50 -13.15 -4.92
C ARG A 617 15.45 -11.73 -4.39
N ASP A 618 16.51 -11.33 -3.72
CA ASP A 618 16.74 -9.92 -3.37
C ASP A 618 17.30 -9.12 -4.55
N GLU A 619 17.54 -7.83 -4.32
CA GLU A 619 18.12 -6.89 -5.30
C GLU A 619 19.53 -7.28 -5.75
N THR A 620 20.26 -8.08 -4.96
CA THR A 620 21.60 -8.59 -5.30
C THR A 620 21.55 -9.85 -6.16
N GLY A 621 20.35 -10.42 -6.34
CA GLY A 621 20.11 -11.68 -7.04
C GLY A 621 20.30 -12.92 -6.17
N SER A 622 20.57 -12.75 -4.87
CA SER A 622 20.69 -13.83 -3.89
C SER A 622 19.31 -14.39 -3.57
N ILE A 623 19.22 -15.70 -3.37
CA ILE A 623 17.96 -16.37 -3.07
C ILE A 623 17.64 -16.16 -1.58
N THR A 624 16.51 -15.55 -1.28
CA THR A 624 16.05 -15.21 0.08
C THR A 624 14.88 -16.08 0.54
N GLY A 625 14.39 -16.97 -0.32
CA GLY A 625 13.23 -17.78 0.00
C GLY A 625 12.67 -18.52 -1.21
N VAL A 626 11.50 -19.12 -1.01
CA VAL A 626 10.80 -19.91 -2.01
C VAL A 626 9.32 -19.55 -2.01
N MET A 627 8.80 -19.19 -3.18
CA MET A 627 7.36 -19.07 -3.40
C MET A 627 6.83 -20.37 -3.99
N ALA A 628 5.69 -20.83 -3.49
CA ALA A 628 5.00 -22.03 -3.95
C ALA A 628 3.55 -21.70 -4.32
N LEU A 629 3.13 -22.16 -5.50
CA LEU A 629 1.75 -22.20 -5.93
C LEU A 629 1.30 -23.66 -5.92
N SER A 630 0.21 -23.95 -5.21
CA SER A 630 -0.28 -25.31 -4.99
C SER A 630 -1.66 -25.45 -5.61
N ARG A 631 -1.79 -26.27 -6.66
CA ARG A 631 -3.11 -26.59 -7.25
C ARG A 631 -3.69 -27.83 -6.60
N ASP A 632 -4.92 -27.75 -6.14
CA ASP A 632 -5.65 -28.93 -5.67
C ASP A 632 -6.04 -29.84 -6.87
N ILE A 633 -5.57 -31.08 -6.84
CA ILE A 633 -5.85 -32.13 -7.83
C ILE A 633 -6.58 -33.33 -7.20
N THR A 634 -7.11 -33.18 -5.99
CA THR A 634 -7.81 -34.24 -5.23
C THR A 634 -8.97 -34.83 -6.03
N ASP A 635 -9.84 -33.98 -6.59
CA ASP A 635 -10.97 -34.44 -7.40
C ASP A 635 -10.54 -35.10 -8.71
N GLN A 636 -9.38 -34.71 -9.26
CA GLN A 636 -8.82 -35.36 -10.43
C GLN A 636 -8.33 -36.76 -10.07
N LYS A 637 -7.56 -36.91 -8.99
CA LYS A 637 -7.07 -38.23 -8.51
C LYS A 637 -8.22 -39.16 -8.13
N ARG A 638 -9.28 -38.65 -7.48
CA ARG A 638 -10.50 -39.43 -7.18
C ARG A 638 -11.14 -39.98 -8.46
N ARG A 639 -11.28 -39.15 -9.50
CA ARG A 639 -11.82 -39.56 -10.80
C ARG A 639 -10.92 -40.57 -11.53
N GLU A 640 -9.61 -40.36 -11.52
CA GLU A 640 -8.65 -41.31 -12.10
C GLU A 640 -8.73 -42.69 -11.40
N ALA A 641 -8.75 -42.72 -10.07
CA ALA A 641 -8.88 -43.95 -9.30
C ALA A 641 -10.24 -44.65 -9.52
N GLU A 642 -11.34 -43.89 -9.65
CA GLU A 642 -12.64 -44.46 -10.01
C GLU A 642 -12.63 -45.09 -11.41
N LEU A 643 -12.02 -44.43 -12.40
CA LEU A 643 -11.88 -44.96 -13.76
C LEU A 643 -11.03 -46.23 -13.80
N GLU A 644 -9.87 -46.25 -13.13
CA GLU A 644 -9.02 -47.44 -13.00
C GLU A 644 -9.75 -48.60 -12.31
N ARG A 645 -10.57 -48.29 -11.28
CA ARG A 645 -11.41 -49.27 -10.62
C ARG A 645 -12.46 -49.85 -11.56
N TYR A 646 -13.14 -49.02 -12.35
CA TYR A 646 -14.10 -49.50 -13.35
C TYR A 646 -13.43 -50.33 -14.44
N GLU A 647 -12.26 -49.92 -14.92
CA GLU A 647 -11.49 -50.69 -15.90
C GLU A 647 -11.10 -52.07 -15.33
N THR A 648 -10.61 -52.14 -14.10
CA THR A 648 -10.27 -53.39 -13.43
C THR A 648 -11.49 -54.30 -13.26
N VAL A 649 -12.64 -53.74 -12.88
CA VAL A 649 -13.90 -54.51 -12.76
C VAL A 649 -14.31 -55.08 -14.12
N LEU A 650 -14.25 -54.29 -15.19
CA LEU A 650 -14.59 -54.76 -16.54
C LEU A 650 -13.59 -55.82 -17.04
N GLN A 651 -12.30 -55.67 -16.74
CA GLN A 651 -11.25 -56.62 -17.12
C GLN A 651 -11.39 -57.98 -16.40
N THR A 652 -11.81 -57.99 -15.13
CA THR A 652 -11.89 -59.20 -14.29
C THR A 652 -13.25 -59.90 -14.29
N THR A 653 -14.23 -59.39 -15.03
CA THR A 653 -15.58 -59.98 -15.09
C THR A 653 -15.54 -61.32 -15.83
N ASN A 654 -16.24 -62.34 -15.31
CA ASN A 654 -16.31 -63.69 -15.88
C ASN A 654 -17.10 -63.77 -17.20
N ASP A 655 -17.89 -62.75 -17.52
CA ASP A 655 -18.57 -62.59 -18.81
C ASP A 655 -17.63 -61.90 -19.80
N SER A 656 -17.69 -62.30 -21.07
CA SER A 656 -16.94 -61.63 -22.14
C SER A 656 -17.57 -60.28 -22.45
N ALA A 657 -16.79 -59.21 -22.45
CA ALA A 657 -17.29 -57.87 -22.70
C ALA A 657 -16.46 -57.15 -23.76
N TRP A 658 -17.13 -56.48 -24.70
CA TRP A 658 -16.48 -55.67 -25.73
C TRP A 658 -17.34 -54.45 -26.10
N VAL A 659 -16.70 -53.45 -26.70
CA VAL A 659 -17.35 -52.20 -27.12
C VAL A 659 -17.10 -51.95 -28.60
N PHE A 660 -18.13 -51.50 -29.31
CA PHE A 660 -18.05 -51.01 -30.68
C PHE A 660 -18.18 -49.49 -30.76
N ASP A 661 -17.51 -48.88 -31.74
CA ASP A 661 -17.83 -47.53 -32.20
C ASP A 661 -19.05 -47.52 -33.14
N GLY A 662 -19.48 -46.32 -33.56
CA GLY A 662 -20.61 -46.13 -34.48
C GLY A 662 -20.39 -46.70 -35.89
N THR A 663 -19.21 -47.24 -36.19
CA THR A 663 -18.91 -47.94 -37.44
C THR A 663 -18.80 -49.46 -37.26
N LYS A 664 -19.25 -49.98 -36.11
CA LYS A 664 -19.19 -51.40 -35.72
C LYS A 664 -17.76 -51.93 -35.63
N ARG A 665 -16.78 -51.10 -35.26
CA ARG A 665 -15.39 -51.53 -35.01
C ARG A 665 -15.12 -51.67 -33.52
N LEU A 666 -14.41 -52.71 -33.11
CA LEU A 666 -14.12 -52.96 -31.70
C LEU A 666 -13.15 -51.89 -31.16
N THR A 667 -13.52 -51.20 -30.08
CA THR A 667 -12.66 -50.20 -29.41
C THR A 667 -12.16 -50.67 -28.05
N PHE A 668 -12.81 -51.70 -27.46
CA PHE A 668 -12.42 -52.28 -26.19
C PHE A 668 -12.83 -53.77 -26.15
N VAL A 669 -12.02 -54.59 -25.49
CA VAL A 669 -12.30 -55.99 -25.13
C VAL A 669 -11.75 -56.28 -23.74
N ASN A 670 -12.43 -57.10 -22.94
CA ASN A 670 -11.89 -57.60 -21.68
C ASN A 670 -11.07 -58.88 -21.88
N ASP A 671 -10.40 -59.33 -20.81
CA ASP A 671 -9.51 -60.50 -20.89
C ASP A 671 -10.29 -61.81 -21.12
N THR A 672 -11.52 -61.90 -20.61
CA THR A 672 -12.41 -63.04 -20.85
C THR A 672 -12.72 -63.22 -22.34
N PHE A 673 -12.98 -62.13 -23.08
CA PHE A 673 -13.14 -62.17 -24.53
C PHE A 673 -11.89 -62.71 -25.24
N LEU A 674 -10.71 -62.22 -24.85
CA LEU A 674 -9.44 -62.65 -25.43
C LEU A 674 -9.11 -64.12 -25.16
N ASN A 675 -9.56 -64.68 -24.03
CA ASN A 675 -9.40 -66.10 -23.74
C ASN A 675 -10.30 -67.01 -24.61
N GLN A 676 -11.38 -66.47 -25.17
CA GLN A 676 -12.35 -67.22 -25.98
C GLN A 676 -12.05 -67.18 -27.48
N VAL A 677 -11.21 -66.23 -27.91
CA VAL A 677 -10.91 -65.91 -29.31
C VAL A 677 -9.42 -66.14 -29.58
N PRO A 678 -9.00 -66.67 -30.75
CA PRO A 678 -7.60 -67.02 -31.00
C PRO A 678 -6.67 -65.82 -31.29
N GLN A 679 -7.20 -64.61 -31.48
CA GLN A 679 -6.45 -63.40 -31.80
C GLN A 679 -5.96 -62.64 -30.54
N SER A 680 -4.87 -61.86 -30.69
CA SER A 680 -4.38 -60.99 -29.63
C SER A 680 -5.18 -59.68 -29.52
N ARG A 681 -5.03 -58.95 -28.40
CA ARG A 681 -5.71 -57.65 -28.20
C ARG A 681 -5.40 -56.65 -29.33
N GLU A 682 -4.14 -56.54 -29.74
CA GLU A 682 -3.72 -55.62 -30.80
C GLU A 682 -4.33 -55.98 -32.17
N ASP A 683 -4.56 -57.27 -32.43
CA ASP A 683 -5.16 -57.74 -33.67
C ASP A 683 -6.68 -57.54 -33.70
N VAL A 684 -7.34 -57.52 -32.54
CA VAL A 684 -8.80 -57.41 -32.41
C VAL A 684 -9.26 -55.95 -32.38
N ILE A 685 -8.54 -55.06 -31.69
CA ILE A 685 -8.94 -53.65 -31.60
C ILE A 685 -8.90 -52.99 -32.99
N GLY A 686 -10.01 -52.36 -33.39
CA GLY A 686 -10.22 -51.71 -34.68
C GLY A 686 -10.79 -52.62 -35.78
N THR A 687 -10.90 -53.93 -35.54
CA THR A 687 -11.54 -54.86 -36.50
C THR A 687 -13.05 -54.66 -36.55
N PRO A 688 -13.68 -54.78 -37.74
CA PRO A 688 -15.13 -54.66 -37.87
C PRO A 688 -15.84 -55.96 -37.40
N LEU A 689 -17.04 -55.83 -36.81
CA LEU A 689 -17.86 -56.95 -36.33
C LEU A 689 -18.03 -58.07 -37.39
N SER A 690 -18.09 -57.72 -38.67
CA SER A 690 -18.21 -58.67 -39.78
C SER A 690 -17.12 -59.75 -39.83
N GLU A 691 -15.93 -59.49 -39.31
CA GLU A 691 -14.82 -60.46 -39.29
C GLU A 691 -15.03 -61.61 -38.30
N PHE A 692 -16.00 -61.48 -37.38
CA PHE A 692 -16.31 -62.49 -36.38
C PHE A 692 -17.44 -63.45 -36.79
N THR A 693 -17.88 -63.40 -38.06
CA THR A 693 -18.94 -64.28 -38.59
C THR A 693 -18.61 -65.76 -38.41
N ASP A 694 -17.33 -66.13 -38.50
CA ASP A 694 -16.88 -67.52 -38.44
C ASP A 694 -16.99 -68.15 -37.03
N LEU A 695 -17.21 -67.32 -35.99
CA LEU A 695 -17.49 -67.82 -34.64
C LEU A 695 -18.90 -68.39 -34.51
N PHE A 696 -19.83 -68.01 -35.38
CA PHE A 696 -21.22 -68.44 -35.32
C PHE A 696 -21.39 -69.77 -36.06
N THR A 697 -22.22 -70.66 -35.52
CA THR A 697 -22.44 -72.01 -36.10
C THR A 697 -23.14 -71.94 -37.46
N ASP A 698 -23.93 -70.89 -37.69
CA ASP A 698 -24.59 -70.62 -38.96
C ASP A 698 -24.63 -69.11 -39.29
N ARG A 699 -24.76 -68.80 -40.59
CA ARG A 699 -24.76 -67.42 -41.09
C ARG A 699 -26.05 -66.66 -40.83
N GLU A 700 -27.16 -67.35 -40.62
CA GLU A 700 -28.47 -66.71 -40.41
C GLU A 700 -28.49 -66.06 -39.03
N THR A 701 -28.05 -66.78 -38.01
CA THR A 701 -27.86 -66.30 -36.64
C THR A 701 -26.93 -65.09 -36.57
N PHE A 702 -25.81 -65.09 -37.32
CA PHE A 702 -24.93 -63.91 -37.38
C PHE A 702 -25.61 -62.69 -38.01
N GLN A 703 -26.43 -62.87 -39.05
CA GLN A 703 -27.14 -61.77 -39.70
C GLN A 703 -28.20 -61.16 -38.77
N GLU A 704 -28.88 -61.98 -37.99
CA GLU A 704 -29.82 -61.52 -36.96
C GLU A 704 -29.08 -60.73 -35.88
N TRP A 705 -27.93 -61.21 -35.42
CA TRP A 705 -27.08 -60.51 -34.47
C TRP A 705 -26.54 -59.18 -35.01
N ASP A 706 -25.97 -59.16 -36.22
CA ASP A 706 -25.42 -57.94 -36.83
C ASP A 706 -26.50 -56.88 -37.06
N LYS A 707 -27.72 -57.31 -37.40
CA LYS A 707 -28.88 -56.43 -37.49
C LYS A 707 -29.29 -55.87 -36.12
N LEU A 708 -29.31 -56.70 -35.07
CA LEU A 708 -29.60 -56.24 -33.72
C LEU A 708 -28.59 -55.18 -33.25
N VAL A 709 -27.30 -55.38 -33.56
CA VAL A 709 -26.25 -54.38 -33.29
C VAL A 709 -26.45 -53.11 -34.11
N GLU A 710 -26.84 -53.20 -35.39
CA GLU A 710 -27.19 -52.03 -36.22
C GLU A 710 -28.34 -51.23 -35.62
N ASP A 711 -29.39 -51.91 -35.15
CA ASP A 711 -30.56 -51.27 -34.56
C ASP A 711 -30.19 -50.53 -33.26
N VAL A 712 -29.25 -51.06 -32.46
CA VAL A 712 -28.75 -50.39 -31.24
C VAL A 712 -27.84 -49.20 -31.58
N VAL A 713 -26.88 -49.39 -32.48
CA VAL A 713 -25.92 -48.33 -32.89
C VAL A 713 -26.63 -47.16 -33.57
N SER A 714 -27.65 -47.44 -34.40
CA SER A 714 -28.47 -46.42 -35.06
C SER A 714 -29.45 -45.72 -34.11
N GLY A 715 -29.63 -46.22 -32.89
CA GLY A 715 -30.60 -45.72 -31.90
C GLY A 715 -32.04 -46.12 -32.18
N SER A 716 -32.28 -47.11 -33.06
CA SER A 716 -33.61 -47.67 -33.32
C SER A 716 -34.13 -48.50 -32.14
N THR A 717 -33.23 -49.08 -31.34
CA THR A 717 -33.49 -49.67 -30.03
C THR A 717 -32.36 -49.29 -29.05
N THR A 718 -32.62 -49.32 -27.75
CA THR A 718 -31.61 -48.98 -26.72
C THR A 718 -30.85 -50.21 -26.21
N GLU A 719 -31.47 -51.39 -26.29
CA GLU A 719 -30.90 -52.67 -25.89
C GLU A 719 -31.49 -53.84 -26.69
N GLY A 720 -30.80 -54.98 -26.66
CA GLY A 720 -31.23 -56.23 -27.26
C GLY A 720 -30.48 -57.42 -26.67
N GLU A 721 -31.10 -58.60 -26.69
CA GLU A 721 -30.46 -59.84 -26.26
C GLU A 721 -30.77 -61.00 -27.22
N MET A 722 -29.81 -61.93 -27.35
CA MET A 722 -29.93 -63.09 -28.24
C MET A 722 -29.07 -64.25 -27.71
N ASP A 723 -29.63 -65.46 -27.67
CA ASP A 723 -28.87 -66.68 -27.45
C ASP A 723 -28.32 -67.19 -28.78
N VAL A 724 -27.02 -67.47 -28.84
CA VAL A 724 -26.33 -67.85 -30.08
C VAL A 724 -25.43 -69.06 -29.84
N ASP A 725 -25.46 -69.98 -30.80
CA ASP A 725 -24.55 -71.12 -30.84
C ASP A 725 -23.25 -70.72 -31.53
N VAL A 726 -22.13 -70.76 -30.80
CA VAL A 726 -20.81 -70.37 -31.30
C VAL A 726 -19.78 -71.47 -31.12
N THR A 727 -18.71 -71.39 -31.92
CA THR A 727 -17.51 -72.22 -31.76
C THR A 727 -16.38 -71.36 -31.24
N LEU A 728 -16.13 -71.46 -29.93
CA LEU A 728 -15.03 -70.78 -29.26
C LEU A 728 -13.75 -71.62 -29.32
N ALA A 729 -12.62 -71.04 -28.89
CA ALA A 729 -11.33 -71.73 -28.87
C ALA A 729 -11.34 -73.04 -28.03
N ASN A 730 -12.20 -73.11 -27.01
CA ASN A 730 -12.36 -74.26 -26.11
C ASN A 730 -13.46 -75.26 -26.55
N GLY A 731 -14.13 -75.01 -27.69
CA GLY A 731 -15.16 -75.89 -28.25
C GLY A 731 -16.50 -75.17 -28.51
N PRO A 732 -17.55 -75.93 -28.87
CA PRO A 732 -18.89 -75.38 -29.06
C PRO A 732 -19.48 -74.90 -27.73
N ALA A 733 -20.05 -73.69 -27.73
CA ALA A 733 -20.66 -73.05 -26.59
C ALA A 733 -21.95 -72.33 -26.99
N VAL A 734 -22.86 -72.17 -26.03
CA VAL A 734 -24.07 -71.33 -26.18
C VAL A 734 -23.83 -70.04 -25.41
N LEU A 735 -23.79 -68.91 -26.12
CA LEU A 735 -23.61 -67.60 -25.52
C LEU A 735 -24.93 -66.83 -25.52
N ASN A 736 -25.30 -66.26 -24.37
CA ASN A 736 -26.29 -65.20 -24.30
C ASN A 736 -25.58 -63.86 -24.54
N LEU A 737 -25.85 -63.23 -25.68
CA LEU A 737 -25.32 -61.93 -26.05
C LEU A 737 -26.31 -60.83 -25.69
N ARG A 738 -25.88 -59.86 -24.89
CA ARG A 738 -26.66 -58.64 -24.59
C ARG A 738 -25.92 -57.42 -25.09
N VAL A 739 -26.59 -56.62 -25.92
CA VAL A 739 -26.07 -55.36 -26.48
C VAL A 739 -26.83 -54.17 -25.90
N THR A 740 -26.11 -53.09 -25.57
CA THR A 740 -26.68 -51.86 -25.01
C THR A 740 -25.98 -50.63 -25.57
N GLN A 741 -26.73 -49.58 -25.91
CA GLN A 741 -26.18 -48.34 -26.46
C GLN A 741 -25.38 -47.56 -25.40
N LEU A 742 -24.24 -46.97 -25.78
CA LEU A 742 -23.49 -46.09 -24.89
C LEU A 742 -24.14 -44.70 -24.77
N PRO A 743 -24.23 -44.12 -23.55
CA PRO A 743 -24.71 -42.76 -23.37
C PRO A 743 -23.82 -41.75 -24.12
N ASN A 744 -24.43 -40.85 -24.90
CA ASN A 744 -23.74 -39.77 -25.63
C ASN A 744 -22.69 -40.22 -26.67
N SER A 745 -22.70 -41.48 -27.11
CA SER A 745 -21.82 -41.99 -28.16
C SER A 745 -22.60 -42.92 -29.09
N PRO A 746 -22.35 -42.91 -30.43
CA PRO A 746 -22.97 -43.84 -31.35
C PRO A 746 -22.44 -45.29 -31.20
N GLY A 747 -21.68 -45.60 -30.15
CA GLY A 747 -21.17 -46.94 -29.85
C GLY A 747 -22.14 -47.79 -29.02
N ALA A 748 -21.82 -49.08 -28.89
CA ALA A 748 -22.57 -50.03 -28.07
C ALA A 748 -21.62 -50.94 -27.30
N VAL A 749 -22.00 -51.30 -26.06
CA VAL A 749 -21.35 -52.33 -25.26
C VAL A 749 -22.08 -53.66 -25.45
N VAL A 750 -21.33 -54.74 -25.57
CA VAL A 750 -21.84 -56.10 -25.60
C VAL A 750 -21.26 -56.90 -24.46
N VAL A 751 -22.12 -57.62 -23.75
CA VAL A 751 -21.75 -58.60 -22.73
C VAL A 751 -22.26 -59.96 -23.20
N ALA A 752 -21.36 -60.94 -23.25
CA ALA A 752 -21.63 -62.31 -23.62
C ALA A 752 -21.40 -63.24 -22.44
N ARG A 753 -22.45 -63.96 -22.04
CA ARG A 753 -22.39 -64.94 -20.96
C ARG A 753 -22.49 -66.35 -21.51
N ASP A 754 -21.59 -67.22 -21.09
CA ASP A 754 -21.66 -68.66 -21.40
C ASP A 754 -22.79 -69.31 -20.58
N ILE A 755 -23.80 -69.82 -21.27
CA ILE A 755 -24.96 -70.51 -20.67
C ILE A 755 -24.97 -72.01 -20.97
N SER A 756 -23.88 -72.56 -21.51
CA SER A 756 -23.78 -73.95 -21.96
C SER A 756 -24.09 -74.96 -20.84
N GLU A 757 -23.57 -74.74 -19.63
CA GLU A 757 -23.85 -75.63 -18.49
C GLU A 757 -25.33 -75.61 -18.09
N ARG A 758 -25.95 -74.43 -18.12
CA ARG A 758 -27.35 -74.27 -17.75
C ARG A 758 -28.24 -75.02 -18.75
N THR A 759 -28.03 -74.80 -20.04
CA THR A 759 -28.79 -75.48 -21.11
C THR A 759 -28.63 -76.99 -21.03
N ARG A 760 -27.43 -77.50 -20.70
CA ARG A 760 -27.20 -78.94 -20.51
C ARG A 760 -27.95 -79.51 -19.30
N ARG A 761 -27.94 -78.84 -18.15
CA ARG A 761 -28.68 -79.29 -16.95
C ARG A 761 -30.19 -79.32 -17.18
N GLU A 762 -30.73 -78.31 -17.85
CA GLU A 762 -32.17 -78.26 -18.20
C GLU A 762 -32.56 -79.45 -19.09
N GLN A 763 -31.73 -79.80 -20.08
CA GLN A 763 -31.95 -80.97 -20.94
C GLN A 763 -31.82 -82.32 -20.20
N GLU A 764 -30.87 -82.45 -19.26
CA GLU A 764 -30.69 -83.67 -18.45
C GLU A 764 -31.88 -83.93 -17.52
N LEU A 765 -32.41 -82.89 -16.87
CA LEU A 765 -33.59 -82.98 -16.00
C LEU A 765 -34.83 -83.47 -16.75
N GLU A 766 -35.09 -82.93 -17.93
CA GLU A 766 -36.24 -83.33 -18.75
C GLU A 766 -36.15 -84.80 -19.19
N SER A 767 -34.94 -85.22 -19.60
CA SER A 767 -34.67 -86.62 -19.98
C SER A 767 -34.87 -87.60 -18.81
N LEU A 768 -34.42 -87.24 -17.59
CA LEU A 768 -34.58 -88.07 -16.40
C LEU A 768 -36.06 -88.24 -16.03
N LYS A 769 -36.84 -87.15 -16.08
CA LYS A 769 -38.29 -87.14 -15.79
C LYS A 769 -39.04 -88.09 -16.73
N GLN A 770 -38.75 -88.03 -18.02
CA GLN A 770 -39.36 -88.90 -19.03
C GLN A 770 -39.03 -90.39 -18.81
N ARG A 771 -37.80 -90.69 -18.38
CA ARG A 771 -37.37 -92.07 -18.10
C ARG A 771 -38.09 -92.67 -16.90
N TYR A 772 -38.28 -91.91 -15.83
CA TYR A 772 -39.01 -92.36 -14.63
C TYR A 772 -40.47 -92.69 -14.92
N GLU A 773 -41.16 -91.82 -15.68
CA GLU A 773 -42.57 -92.04 -16.06
C GLU A 773 -42.79 -93.32 -16.84
N THR A 774 -41.87 -93.61 -17.76
CA THR A 774 -41.93 -94.81 -18.58
C THR A 774 -41.80 -96.09 -17.75
N LEU A 775 -41.03 -96.09 -16.65
CA LEU A 775 -40.80 -97.26 -15.81
C LEU A 775 -42.02 -97.65 -14.97
N ILE A 776 -42.70 -96.67 -14.36
CA ILE A 776 -43.92 -96.92 -13.58
C ILE A 776 -45.03 -97.48 -14.46
N GLU A 777 -45.19 -96.91 -15.65
CA GLU A 777 -46.24 -97.30 -16.59
C GLU A 777 -46.06 -98.72 -17.15
N ALA A 778 -44.80 -99.15 -17.30
CA ALA A 778 -44.48 -100.49 -17.81
C ALA A 778 -44.62 -101.62 -16.78
N ALA A 779 -44.89 -101.31 -15.50
CA ALA A 779 -45.02 -102.33 -14.46
C ALA A 779 -46.23 -103.27 -14.72
N PRO A 780 -46.08 -104.59 -14.52
CA PRO A 780 -47.12 -105.56 -14.89
C PRO A 780 -48.34 -105.56 -13.95
N ASN A 781 -48.14 -105.11 -12.71
CA ASN A 781 -49.16 -105.05 -11.66
C ASN A 781 -49.57 -103.58 -11.38
N PRO A 782 -50.75 -103.35 -10.80
CA PRO A 782 -51.14 -102.07 -10.20
C PRO A 782 -50.06 -101.51 -9.26
N VAL A 783 -49.63 -100.26 -9.51
CA VAL A 783 -48.64 -99.55 -8.68
C VAL A 783 -49.26 -98.27 -8.13
N PHE A 784 -49.07 -98.03 -6.84
CA PHE A 784 -49.39 -96.76 -6.17
C PHE A 784 -48.13 -96.26 -5.47
N VAL A 785 -47.73 -95.02 -5.78
CA VAL A 785 -46.67 -94.32 -5.06
C VAL A 785 -47.35 -93.27 -4.21
N ALA A 786 -47.18 -93.34 -2.90
CA ALA A 786 -47.75 -92.40 -1.94
C ALA A 786 -46.67 -91.72 -1.11
N ASP A 787 -46.96 -90.52 -0.63
CA ASP A 787 -46.13 -89.83 0.35
C ASP A 787 -46.18 -90.57 1.69
N TYR A 788 -45.02 -90.80 2.31
CA TYR A 788 -44.92 -91.63 3.51
C TYR A 788 -45.60 -91.02 4.74
N GLU A 789 -45.56 -89.69 4.90
CA GLU A 789 -46.08 -89.02 6.09
C GLU A 789 -47.58 -88.74 5.97
N THR A 790 -48.03 -88.33 4.79
CA THR A 790 -49.41 -87.92 4.55
C THR A 790 -50.28 -89.05 4.02
N GLY A 791 -49.69 -90.12 3.47
CA GLY A 791 -50.41 -91.21 2.81
C GLY A 791 -51.09 -90.79 1.50
N GLU A 792 -50.81 -89.60 0.97
CA GLU A 792 -51.38 -89.11 -0.29
C GLU A 792 -50.77 -89.82 -1.49
N ILE A 793 -51.60 -90.36 -2.38
CA ILE A 793 -51.14 -91.03 -3.61
C ILE A 793 -50.60 -89.98 -4.57
N LEU A 794 -49.28 -89.97 -4.78
CA LEU A 794 -48.57 -89.07 -5.69
C LEU A 794 -48.62 -89.55 -7.14
N LYS A 795 -48.61 -90.87 -7.36
CA LYS A 795 -48.58 -91.44 -8.72
C LYS A 795 -49.16 -92.85 -8.77
N THR A 796 -49.66 -93.22 -9.94
CA THR A 796 -50.19 -94.56 -10.22
C THR A 796 -50.04 -94.92 -11.71
N ASN A 797 -50.19 -96.19 -12.07
CA ASN A 797 -50.11 -96.68 -13.46
C ASN A 797 -51.48 -97.11 -14.01
N ALA A 798 -51.59 -97.35 -15.32
CA ALA A 798 -52.85 -97.79 -15.93
C ALA A 798 -53.40 -99.13 -15.39
N LYS A 799 -52.56 -99.98 -14.77
CA LYS A 799 -53.03 -101.23 -14.13
C LYS A 799 -53.83 -100.95 -12.88
N ALA A 800 -53.45 -99.95 -12.10
CA ALA A 800 -54.19 -99.50 -10.93
C ALA A 800 -55.51 -98.83 -11.28
N GLU A 801 -55.57 -98.08 -12.40
CA GLU A 801 -56.85 -97.59 -12.94
C GLU A 801 -57.82 -98.74 -13.22
N ALA A 802 -57.32 -99.83 -13.82
CA ALA A 802 -58.12 -101.02 -14.10
C ALA A 802 -58.54 -101.78 -12.84
N LEU A 803 -57.68 -101.84 -11.80
CA LEU A 803 -57.99 -102.50 -10.53
C LEU A 803 -59.12 -101.77 -9.78
N LEU A 804 -59.10 -100.44 -9.78
CA LEU A 804 -60.05 -99.62 -9.04
C LEU A 804 -61.27 -99.18 -9.87
N ASP A 805 -61.24 -99.41 -11.18
CA ASP A 805 -62.21 -98.89 -12.16
C ASP A 805 -62.41 -97.37 -12.01
N LYS A 806 -61.29 -96.64 -11.91
CA LYS A 806 -61.21 -95.17 -11.76
C LYS A 806 -60.06 -94.60 -12.60
N PRO A 807 -60.21 -93.42 -13.22
CA PRO A 807 -59.11 -92.75 -13.89
C PRO A 807 -58.06 -92.24 -12.89
N LYS A 808 -56.78 -92.20 -13.30
CA LYS A 808 -55.64 -91.82 -12.47
C LYS A 808 -55.79 -90.43 -11.88
N GLU A 809 -56.43 -89.49 -12.58
CA GLU A 809 -56.67 -88.12 -12.10
C GLU A 809 -57.61 -88.09 -10.89
N GLU A 810 -58.48 -89.09 -10.74
CA GLU A 810 -59.31 -89.24 -9.55
C GLU A 810 -58.60 -89.96 -8.42
N ILE A 811 -57.61 -90.82 -8.72
CA ILE A 811 -56.87 -91.61 -7.73
C ILE A 811 -55.72 -90.79 -7.10
N VAL A 812 -54.95 -90.08 -7.94
CA VAL A 812 -53.84 -89.24 -7.49
C VAL A 812 -54.37 -88.08 -6.66
N GLY A 813 -53.75 -87.83 -5.51
CA GLY A 813 -54.19 -86.86 -4.50
C GLY A 813 -55.17 -87.42 -3.46
N GLN A 814 -55.65 -88.66 -3.61
CA GLN A 814 -56.41 -89.33 -2.55
C GLN A 814 -55.48 -89.96 -1.53
N HIS A 815 -55.94 -90.08 -0.28
CA HIS A 815 -55.22 -90.81 0.75
C HIS A 815 -55.31 -92.32 0.51
N GLN A 816 -54.20 -93.06 0.56
CA GLN A 816 -54.11 -94.50 0.24
C GLN A 816 -55.09 -95.37 1.05
N GLY A 817 -55.37 -95.02 2.31
CA GLY A 817 -56.38 -95.69 3.13
C GLY A 817 -57.82 -95.65 2.58
N THR A 818 -58.10 -94.77 1.61
CA THR A 818 -59.41 -94.71 0.93
C THR A 818 -59.61 -95.82 -0.12
N LEU A 819 -58.52 -96.47 -0.54
CA LEU A 819 -58.56 -97.60 -1.46
C LEU A 819 -59.19 -98.85 -0.81
N HIS A 820 -59.31 -98.86 0.52
CA HIS A 820 -59.75 -100.01 1.30
C HIS A 820 -61.16 -99.83 1.89
N PRO A 821 -61.85 -100.92 2.31
CA PRO A 821 -63.18 -100.86 2.89
C PRO A 821 -63.32 -99.86 4.04
N ALA A 822 -64.34 -99.00 3.96
CA ALA A 822 -64.52 -97.88 4.88
C ALA A 822 -64.74 -98.29 6.35
N ASP A 823 -65.33 -99.47 6.56
CA ASP A 823 -65.60 -100.08 7.87
C ASP A 823 -64.34 -100.59 8.58
N LYS A 824 -63.22 -100.73 7.86
CA LYS A 824 -61.93 -101.20 8.39
C LYS A 824 -60.80 -100.17 8.29
N ARG A 825 -61.10 -98.90 7.99
CA ARG A 825 -60.08 -97.86 7.76
C ARG A 825 -59.06 -97.68 8.88
N GLU A 826 -59.48 -97.71 10.15
CA GLU A 826 -58.56 -97.62 11.30
C GLU A 826 -57.61 -98.81 11.33
N LEU A 827 -58.11 -100.02 11.02
CA LEU A 827 -57.31 -101.23 10.96
C LEU A 827 -56.27 -101.19 9.82
N TYR A 828 -56.64 -100.62 8.67
CA TYR A 828 -55.72 -100.40 7.55
C TYR A 828 -54.69 -99.31 7.84
N ALA A 829 -55.06 -98.24 8.55
CA ALA A 829 -54.12 -97.20 8.94
C ALA A 829 -53.03 -97.75 9.88
N GLU A 830 -53.42 -98.49 10.93
CA GLU A 830 -52.47 -99.18 11.81
C GLU A 830 -51.62 -100.21 11.06
N PHE A 831 -52.21 -100.93 10.11
CA PHE A 831 -51.52 -101.92 9.31
C PHE A 831 -50.42 -101.30 8.42
N PHE A 832 -50.69 -100.19 7.74
CA PHE A 832 -49.69 -99.50 6.91
C PHE A 832 -48.62 -98.78 7.74
N GLU A 833 -48.93 -98.34 8.96
CA GLU A 833 -47.92 -97.81 9.89
C GLU A 833 -47.00 -98.92 10.43
N ALA A 834 -47.54 -100.10 10.74
CA ALA A 834 -46.78 -101.22 11.32
C ALA A 834 -45.94 -102.01 10.29
N GLU A 835 -46.44 -102.16 9.06
CA GLU A 835 -45.86 -103.00 8.00
C GLU A 835 -45.28 -102.18 6.84
N ALA A 836 -44.82 -100.95 7.11
CA ALA A 836 -44.36 -99.99 6.10
C ALA A 836 -43.13 -100.43 5.26
N SER A 837 -42.58 -101.62 5.53
CA SER A 837 -41.50 -102.27 4.78
C SER A 837 -41.49 -103.77 5.12
N ALA A 838 -42.46 -104.52 4.59
CA ALA A 838 -42.51 -105.98 4.76
C ALA A 838 -41.68 -106.67 3.66
N ASP A 839 -40.74 -107.55 4.05
CA ASP A 839 -39.94 -108.36 3.11
C ASP A 839 -40.79 -109.43 2.38
N GLU A 840 -41.95 -109.78 2.94
CA GLU A 840 -42.89 -110.74 2.36
C GLU A 840 -44.20 -110.05 1.94
N PRO A 841 -44.79 -110.49 0.81
CA PRO A 841 -46.01 -109.87 0.31
C PRO A 841 -47.18 -110.13 1.25
N LEU A 842 -47.89 -109.06 1.60
CA LEU A 842 -48.94 -109.08 2.61
C LEU A 842 -50.27 -109.45 1.98
N ARG A 843 -50.94 -110.47 2.55
CA ARG A 843 -52.24 -110.98 2.07
C ARG A 843 -53.38 -110.83 3.06
N GLN A 844 -53.06 -110.68 4.34
CA GLN A 844 -54.02 -110.64 5.43
C GLN A 844 -53.71 -109.49 6.38
N LEU A 845 -54.77 -108.97 6.99
CA LEU A 845 -54.72 -108.03 8.10
C LEU A 845 -54.38 -108.75 9.42
N PRO A 846 -54.02 -108.03 10.50
CA PRO A 846 -53.67 -108.63 11.79
C PRO A 846 -54.81 -109.44 12.44
N ASP A 847 -56.07 -109.21 12.01
CA ASP A 847 -57.25 -109.96 12.43
C ASP A 847 -57.46 -111.28 11.65
N GLY A 848 -56.55 -111.60 10.72
CA GLY A 848 -56.59 -112.78 9.85
C GLY A 848 -57.51 -112.64 8.63
N SER A 849 -58.13 -111.47 8.42
CA SER A 849 -58.99 -111.24 7.25
C SER A 849 -58.17 -110.86 6.00
N PRO A 850 -58.62 -111.20 4.77
CA PRO A 850 -57.87 -110.87 3.56
C PRO A 850 -57.86 -109.35 3.32
N ILE A 851 -56.77 -108.85 2.74
CA ILE A 851 -56.68 -107.46 2.32
C ILE A 851 -57.51 -107.25 1.06
N HIS A 852 -58.33 -106.20 1.04
CA HIS A 852 -59.21 -105.87 -0.08
C HIS A 852 -59.00 -104.43 -0.51
N VAL A 853 -59.09 -104.18 -1.82
CA VAL A 853 -59.32 -102.84 -2.37
C VAL A 853 -60.77 -102.71 -2.84
N VAL A 854 -61.28 -101.49 -2.84
CA VAL A 854 -62.66 -101.18 -3.22
C VAL A 854 -62.67 -100.51 -4.59
N SER A 855 -63.32 -101.14 -5.57
CA SER A 855 -63.53 -100.53 -6.89
C SER A 855 -64.55 -99.39 -6.84
N SER A 856 -64.65 -98.58 -7.89
CA SER A 856 -65.65 -97.51 -8.02
C SER A 856 -67.10 -97.98 -7.88
N THR A 857 -67.36 -99.26 -8.19
CA THR A 857 -68.69 -99.89 -8.07
C THR A 857 -69.00 -100.40 -6.66
N GLY A 858 -68.03 -100.34 -5.73
CA GLY A 858 -68.15 -100.83 -4.36
C GLY A 858 -67.80 -102.33 -4.20
N GLU A 859 -67.32 -102.99 -5.26
CA GLU A 859 -66.83 -104.36 -5.20
C GLU A 859 -65.53 -104.43 -4.38
N GLN A 860 -65.45 -105.38 -3.44
CA GLN A 860 -64.24 -105.63 -2.66
C GLN A 860 -63.40 -106.69 -3.35
N ILE A 861 -62.26 -106.29 -3.90
CA ILE A 861 -61.33 -107.15 -4.64
C ILE A 861 -60.21 -107.56 -3.70
N PRO A 862 -60.02 -108.87 -3.42
CA PRO A 862 -58.94 -109.34 -2.56
C PRO A 862 -57.60 -109.18 -3.27
N VAL A 863 -56.63 -108.59 -2.57
CA VAL A 863 -55.31 -108.28 -3.13
C VAL A 863 -54.19 -108.68 -2.18
N GLU A 864 -53.05 -108.97 -2.77
CA GLU A 864 -51.75 -109.06 -2.12
C GLU A 864 -51.02 -107.73 -2.35
N ILE A 865 -50.49 -107.13 -1.29
CA ILE A 865 -49.75 -105.86 -1.35
C ILE A 865 -48.29 -106.12 -1.02
N ASN A 866 -47.41 -105.70 -1.93
CA ASN A 866 -45.99 -105.59 -1.63
C ASN A 866 -45.64 -104.11 -1.58
N ALA A 867 -45.29 -103.59 -0.41
CA ALA A 867 -45.00 -102.18 -0.20
C ALA A 867 -43.54 -102.02 0.23
N ASP A 868 -42.82 -101.16 -0.49
CA ASP A 868 -41.44 -100.79 -0.17
C ASP A 868 -41.37 -99.27 0.02
N THR A 869 -40.53 -98.82 0.95
CA THR A 869 -40.36 -97.39 1.24
C THR A 869 -39.01 -96.93 0.72
N VAL A 870 -39.03 -95.97 -0.21
CA VAL A 870 -37.84 -95.41 -0.84
C VAL A 870 -37.59 -94.01 -0.29
N GLU A 871 -36.35 -93.76 0.13
CA GLU A 871 -35.90 -92.44 0.55
C GLU A 871 -35.43 -91.64 -0.68
N LEU A 872 -36.12 -90.54 -0.99
CA LEU A 872 -35.76 -89.60 -2.04
C LEU A 872 -35.33 -88.28 -1.39
N ASP A 873 -34.50 -87.49 -2.09
CA ASP A 873 -34.08 -86.17 -1.61
C ASP A 873 -35.26 -85.22 -1.35
N SER A 874 -36.42 -85.47 -1.97
CA SER A 874 -37.66 -84.71 -1.82
C SER A 874 -38.59 -85.21 -0.70
N GLY A 875 -38.22 -86.27 0.04
CA GLY A 875 -39.05 -86.91 1.08
C GLY A 875 -39.15 -88.43 0.91
N ARG A 876 -39.61 -89.12 1.95
CA ARG A 876 -39.84 -90.57 1.91
C ARG A 876 -41.15 -90.87 1.17
N VAL A 877 -41.11 -91.81 0.24
CA VAL A 877 -42.29 -92.28 -0.49
C VAL A 877 -42.45 -93.78 -0.31
N THR A 878 -43.69 -94.25 -0.23
CA THR A 878 -44.04 -95.67 -0.20
C THR A 878 -44.57 -96.08 -1.56
N MET A 879 -43.93 -97.10 -2.16
CA MET A 879 -44.39 -97.71 -3.40
C MET A 879 -45.06 -99.05 -3.09
N GLY A 880 -46.38 -99.10 -3.25
CA GLY A 880 -47.18 -100.32 -3.13
C GLY A 880 -47.47 -100.92 -4.51
N ILE A 881 -47.09 -102.19 -4.69
CA ILE A 881 -47.46 -103.02 -5.83
C ILE A 881 -48.57 -103.98 -5.39
N PHE A 882 -49.71 -103.93 -6.05
CA PHE A 882 -50.91 -104.70 -5.69
C PHE A 882 -51.13 -105.80 -6.71
N ARG A 883 -51.40 -107.02 -6.27
CA ARG A 883 -51.76 -108.16 -7.12
C ARG A 883 -53.11 -108.71 -6.70
N GLU A 884 -54.04 -108.83 -7.64
CA GLU A 884 -55.34 -109.47 -7.38
C GLU A 884 -55.15 -110.97 -7.10
N LEU A 885 -55.83 -111.47 -6.06
CA LEU A 885 -55.77 -112.87 -5.65
C LEU A 885 -56.91 -113.67 -6.30
N SER A 886 -56.59 -114.86 -6.80
CA SER A 886 -57.60 -115.78 -7.33
C SER A 886 -58.36 -116.53 -6.24
N ALA A 887 -59.55 -117.05 -6.56
CA ALA A 887 -60.39 -117.79 -5.61
C ALA A 887 -59.73 -119.04 -5.00
N GLU A 888 -58.76 -119.66 -5.70
CA GLU A 888 -57.99 -120.79 -5.19
C GLU A 888 -56.93 -120.36 -4.15
N GLU A 889 -56.31 -119.19 -4.35
CA GLU A 889 -55.31 -118.62 -3.42
C GLU A 889 -55.94 -118.17 -2.10
N ILE A 890 -57.21 -117.74 -2.12
CA ILE A 890 -57.95 -117.33 -0.91
C ILE A 890 -58.29 -118.53 0.00
N SER A 891 -58.49 -119.72 -0.59
CA SER A 891 -58.86 -120.95 0.13
C SER A 891 -57.67 -121.72 0.70
N ALA A 892 -56.44 -121.43 0.28
CA ALA A 892 -55.24 -122.18 0.69
C ALA A 892 -54.67 -121.73 2.05
N ASP A 893 -55.03 -120.53 2.50
CA ASP A 893 -54.53 -119.88 3.73
C ASP A 893 -55.64 -119.64 4.80
N SER A 894 -56.83 -120.24 4.64
CA SER A 894 -57.92 -120.30 5.65
C SER A 894 -57.98 -121.65 6.33
#